data_AF-R9KMT5-F1
#
_entry.id   AF-R9KMT5-F1
#
_cell.length_a   1.000
_cell.length_b   1.000
_cell.length_c   1.000
_cell.angle_alpha   90.00
_cell.angle_beta   90.00
_cell.angle_gamma   90.00
#
_symmetry.space_group_name_H-M   'P 1'
#
loop_
_entity.id
_entity.type
_entity.pdbx_description
1 polymer ?
#
loop_
_entity_poly.entity_id
_entity_poly.type
_entity_poly.pdbx_seq_one_letter_code
_entity_poly.pdbx_strand_id
1 'polypeptide(L)'
;MAGIPIESLNLSVRATNVLHRMNIHEVEQLLNIPIEYIAEQRNMGVKTIAEIKGAVRQISIGDMSIEDLENLTPVDSVNFSKRNFSEEQIEELSRHPITELNLSNRARHVLLKVGCKTIAILAEMTLTDIRNMKGLGAKTCDEIWEELNQWIEANMLISEEGKDGIISEKEQLFYQWLAGKIKPISPIYWKRLRNIVLDSGYIEIVDWDIEGIDDKFIRKVLALSDFRVSIKNFFLKYAPDEIIEKDAFEKQLALVGLEFDSSILIEIILDDAICIIEHGYYILNRPHAMRYLQEKYLDSSDRNGEIILKRLSGDNLQMIGDMYGLTRERVRQILVQTAKKMPLMYEDYFSEPYKYFKLSKEEFCNVFPSCGETGYEYLFIKYKKGDMSITPKTVQNYMGRFSERVSAFWSEESIRRDKQTVSKTEMVYRVLLSNGNESMSMEEFEKEYYNYIERRNYPRERLTINQRTVVNHLRNAKHIVFDRKNYVRYCEANPKVIWEKIDFTQYRNLVISTELIYRDYAELMEELDIRDGYELFYVIKSSIENWNTSLFEINCRRVPVIVMGDGSEEHQAIQLLKELSPIDFQSYYEAYEERFGVRKESAQGNPTISGILANYYTEGIYAIDVPSIDERDVAAFKEVLEIKNFWFTDELEREFEKVCIHSSDDAFNSAAFKRLGYTLNMGYAYNDIYSSVVNYFDAELFSSDIVDLNELDRRLVNLSIFNSALYKKKMDLEYIEVAPKILMSISQVEYVYGITISDVKKLQEWVLNCEDKYFNAHSLWNRLSESGFSEKLQNNEWMCTCIFRQQEAIASLQVAGGIILCREYSELNFGLICKWLVEKNGRMTIQNLTLLFNDTFSTRVLVSKIAEKMKAYGLWETFVTDSFEEYIDNLVVNTDLELDDNDLFQEEFF
;
A
#
# COMPACT_ATOMS: atom_id res chain seq x y z
N MET A 1 -67.74 5.20 -60.76
CA MET A 1 -66.73 4.61 -59.85
C MET A 1 -67.16 3.27 -59.26
N ALA A 2 -68.27 2.66 -59.70
CA ALA A 2 -68.64 1.30 -59.26
C ALA A 2 -67.69 0.27 -59.88
N GLY A 3 -67.07 -0.58 -59.06
CA GLY A 3 -66.18 -1.67 -59.51
C GLY A 3 -64.67 -1.38 -59.54
N ILE A 4 -64.19 -0.21 -59.13
CA ILE A 4 -62.73 0.08 -59.10
C ILE A 4 -62.11 -0.49 -57.81
N PRO A 5 -61.13 -1.42 -57.87
CA PRO A 5 -60.49 -2.00 -56.69
C PRO A 5 -59.66 -0.99 -55.91
N ILE A 6 -59.59 -1.10 -54.58
CA ILE A 6 -58.76 -0.18 -53.75
C ILE A 6 -57.26 -0.28 -54.05
N GLU A 7 -56.80 -1.36 -54.68
CA GLU A 7 -55.42 -1.60 -55.10
C GLU A 7 -54.96 -0.60 -56.16
N SER A 8 -55.87 -0.03 -56.95
CA SER A 8 -55.56 1.00 -57.94
C SER A 8 -55.18 2.35 -57.31
N LEU A 9 -55.43 2.53 -56.01
CA LEU A 9 -55.08 3.74 -55.26
C LEU A 9 -53.61 3.80 -54.80
N ASN A 10 -52.82 2.78 -55.14
CA ASN A 10 -51.37 2.67 -54.85
C ASN A 10 -51.01 2.93 -53.38
N LEU A 11 -51.90 2.54 -52.46
CA LEU A 11 -51.74 2.69 -51.02
C LEU A 11 -50.69 1.72 -50.47
N SER A 12 -50.07 2.07 -49.34
CA SER A 12 -49.16 1.19 -48.63
C SER A 12 -49.83 -0.14 -48.25
N VAL A 13 -49.06 -1.23 -48.24
CA VAL A 13 -49.52 -2.59 -47.85
C VAL A 13 -50.27 -2.56 -46.51
N ARG A 14 -49.88 -1.66 -45.59
CA ARG A 14 -50.55 -1.47 -44.31
C ARG A 14 -51.94 -0.86 -44.46
N ALA A 15 -52.10 0.19 -45.28
CA ALA A 15 -53.39 0.80 -45.58
C ALA A 15 -54.33 -0.21 -46.26
N THR A 16 -53.86 -0.87 -47.33
CA THR A 16 -54.65 -1.86 -48.09
C THR A 16 -55.13 -3.02 -47.21
N ASN A 17 -54.24 -3.55 -46.36
CA ASN A 17 -54.60 -4.63 -45.43
C ASN A 17 -55.57 -4.20 -44.31
N VAL A 18 -55.64 -2.91 -43.97
CA VAL A 18 -56.68 -2.44 -43.03
C VAL A 18 -58.01 -2.32 -43.75
N LEU A 19 -58.04 -1.76 -44.97
CA LEU A 19 -59.25 -1.60 -45.77
C LEU A 19 -59.90 -2.96 -46.11
N HIS A 20 -59.12 -3.95 -46.53
CA HIS A 20 -59.65 -5.31 -46.73
C HIS A 20 -60.19 -5.95 -45.45
N ARG A 21 -59.56 -5.71 -44.29
CA ARG A 21 -60.08 -6.20 -43.01
C ARG A 21 -61.40 -5.53 -42.61
N MET A 22 -61.70 -4.36 -43.17
CA MET A 22 -62.98 -3.67 -43.02
C MET A 22 -64.01 -4.09 -44.09
N ASN A 23 -63.71 -5.11 -44.92
CA ASN A 23 -64.49 -5.49 -46.11
C ASN A 23 -64.67 -4.35 -47.13
N ILE A 24 -63.69 -3.44 -47.20
CA ILE A 24 -63.62 -2.39 -48.23
C ILE A 24 -62.72 -2.93 -49.33
N HIS A 25 -63.30 -3.22 -50.48
CA HIS A 25 -62.62 -3.75 -51.66
C HIS A 25 -62.69 -2.79 -52.85
N GLU A 26 -63.65 -1.87 -52.85
CA GLU A 26 -63.85 -0.90 -53.93
C GLU A 26 -63.67 0.55 -53.45
N VAL A 27 -63.19 1.41 -54.35
CA VAL A 27 -62.99 2.84 -54.09
C VAL A 27 -64.29 3.53 -53.67
N GLU A 28 -65.43 3.15 -54.26
CA GLU A 28 -66.74 3.68 -53.88
C GLU A 28 -67.11 3.35 -52.42
N GLN A 29 -66.74 2.16 -51.94
CA GLN A 29 -66.96 1.77 -50.55
C GLN A 29 -66.09 2.60 -49.60
N LEU A 30 -64.86 2.93 -50.01
CA LEU A 30 -63.95 3.77 -49.23
C LEU A 30 -64.46 5.21 -49.11
N LEU A 31 -65.05 5.78 -50.18
CA LEU A 31 -65.60 7.14 -50.16
C LEU A 31 -66.84 7.29 -49.27
N ASN A 32 -67.61 6.21 -49.11
CA ASN A 32 -68.85 6.22 -48.35
C ASN A 32 -68.66 5.99 -46.84
N ILE A 33 -67.42 5.75 -46.38
CA ILE A 33 -67.12 5.51 -44.96
C ILE A 33 -66.41 6.73 -44.37
N PRO A 34 -66.91 7.29 -43.25
CA PRO A 34 -66.24 8.36 -42.53
C PRO A 34 -64.82 7.97 -42.13
N ILE A 35 -63.86 8.86 -42.39
CA ILE A 35 -62.45 8.58 -42.12
C ILE A 35 -62.15 8.41 -40.63
N GLU A 36 -62.99 8.99 -39.76
CA GLU A 36 -62.97 8.80 -38.31
C GLU A 36 -63.19 7.32 -37.95
N TYR A 37 -64.07 6.63 -38.67
CA TYR A 37 -64.37 5.21 -38.46
C TYR A 37 -63.23 4.30 -38.95
N ILE A 38 -62.52 4.73 -39.99
CA ILE A 38 -61.31 4.08 -40.51
C ILE A 38 -60.13 4.32 -39.53
N ALA A 39 -60.07 5.49 -38.89
CA ALA A 39 -59.02 5.85 -37.94
C ALA A 39 -59.06 5.03 -36.64
N GLU A 40 -60.22 4.51 -36.24
CA GLU A 40 -60.40 3.70 -35.01
C GLU A 40 -59.89 2.26 -35.13
N GLN A 41 -59.49 1.81 -36.33
CA GLN A 41 -59.08 0.43 -36.54
C GLN A 41 -57.70 0.09 -35.97
N ARG A 42 -57.57 -1.15 -35.46
CA ARG A 42 -56.28 -1.67 -34.98
C ARG A 42 -55.23 -1.68 -36.10
N ASN A 43 -54.05 -1.16 -35.77
CA ASN A 43 -52.92 -0.90 -36.68
C ASN A 43 -53.09 0.31 -37.61
N MET A 44 -53.97 1.26 -37.30
CA MET A 44 -54.06 2.51 -38.03
C MET A 44 -53.12 3.58 -37.43
N GLY A 45 -52.03 3.91 -38.14
CA GLY A 45 -51.07 4.93 -37.71
C GLY A 45 -51.31 6.28 -38.37
N VAL A 46 -50.83 7.38 -37.77
CA VAL A 46 -51.05 8.76 -38.25
C VAL A 46 -50.65 8.94 -39.72
N LYS A 47 -49.55 8.31 -40.17
CA LYS A 47 -49.13 8.33 -41.59
C LYS A 47 -50.08 7.57 -42.51
N THR A 48 -50.60 6.41 -42.09
CA THR A 48 -51.56 5.60 -42.85
C THR A 48 -52.91 6.31 -42.97
N ILE A 49 -53.34 7.05 -41.95
CA ILE A 49 -54.55 7.89 -42.01
C ILE A 49 -54.34 9.05 -42.98
N ALA A 50 -53.19 9.72 -42.92
CA ALA A 50 -52.87 10.82 -43.83
C ALA A 50 -52.82 10.35 -45.30
N GLU A 51 -52.27 9.16 -45.53
CA GLU A 51 -52.23 8.48 -46.84
C GLU A 51 -53.64 8.21 -47.38
N ILE A 52 -54.53 7.57 -46.58
CA ILE A 52 -55.93 7.30 -46.98
C ILE A 52 -56.70 8.62 -47.18
N LYS A 53 -56.52 9.62 -46.29
CA LYS A 53 -57.12 10.96 -46.43
C LYS A 53 -56.66 11.65 -47.71
N GLY A 54 -55.38 11.52 -48.06
CA GLY A 54 -54.80 12.07 -49.28
C GLY A 54 -55.46 11.48 -50.52
N ALA A 55 -55.54 10.15 -50.59
CA ALA A 55 -56.19 9.44 -51.69
C ALA A 55 -57.68 9.80 -51.82
N VAL A 56 -58.44 9.82 -50.73
CA VAL A 56 -59.86 10.23 -50.72
C VAL A 56 -60.05 11.67 -51.19
N ARG A 57 -59.16 12.60 -50.79
CA ARG A 57 -59.20 14.00 -51.22
C ARG A 57 -58.91 14.16 -52.71
N GLN A 58 -57.91 13.48 -53.23
CA GLN A 58 -57.57 13.53 -54.66
C GLN A 58 -58.72 13.03 -55.54
N ILE A 59 -59.45 12.00 -55.09
CA ILE A 59 -60.64 11.47 -55.77
C ILE A 59 -61.83 12.43 -55.66
N SER A 60 -62.03 13.08 -54.51
CA SER A 60 -63.16 13.99 -54.26
C SER A 60 -63.05 15.33 -54.98
N ILE A 61 -61.83 15.78 -55.31
CA ILE A 61 -61.56 17.07 -55.97
C ILE A 61 -61.57 16.94 -57.51
N GLY A 62 -61.60 15.71 -58.04
CA GLY A 62 -61.68 15.46 -59.48
C GLY A 62 -60.33 15.49 -60.22
N ASP A 63 -59.20 15.49 -59.49
CA ASP A 63 -57.84 15.45 -60.04
C ASP A 63 -57.42 14.06 -60.56
N MET A 64 -58.27 13.04 -60.39
CA MET A 64 -58.01 11.66 -60.79
C MET A 64 -59.18 11.19 -61.68
N SER A 65 -58.95 11.04 -62.99
CA SER A 65 -60.00 10.60 -63.92
C SER A 65 -60.12 9.06 -63.93
N ILE A 66 -61.28 8.53 -64.31
CA ILE A 66 -61.50 7.07 -64.42
C ILE A 66 -60.55 6.44 -65.46
N GLU A 67 -60.13 7.21 -66.47
CA GLU A 67 -59.16 6.79 -67.50
C GLU A 67 -57.72 6.69 -66.96
N ASP A 68 -57.38 7.39 -65.87
CA ASP A 68 -56.05 7.28 -65.21
C ASP A 68 -55.96 6.03 -64.31
N LEU A 69 -57.10 5.57 -63.77
CA LEU A 69 -57.19 4.40 -62.89
C LEU A 69 -57.27 3.07 -63.67
N GLU A 70 -57.79 3.08 -64.91
CA GLU A 70 -57.87 1.89 -65.78
C GLU A 70 -56.59 1.65 -66.61
N ASN A 71 -55.71 2.66 -66.76
CA ASN A 71 -54.49 2.57 -67.57
C ASN A 71 -53.20 2.23 -66.79
N LEU A 72 -53.29 1.88 -65.50
CA LEU A 72 -52.14 1.35 -64.74
C LEU A 72 -51.93 -0.15 -65.01
N THR A 73 -51.69 -0.51 -66.27
CA THR A 73 -50.88 -1.70 -66.57
C THR A 73 -49.42 -1.40 -66.21
N PRO A 74 -48.66 -2.35 -65.65
CA PRO A 74 -47.28 -2.12 -65.23
C PRO A 74 -46.41 -1.80 -66.45
N VAL A 75 -46.07 -0.53 -66.61
CA VAL A 75 -45.17 -0.04 -67.66
C VAL A 75 -43.72 -0.22 -67.21
N ASP A 76 -42.99 -0.88 -68.11
CA ASP A 76 -41.54 -0.98 -68.26
C ASP A 76 -40.75 -1.94 -67.36
N SER A 77 -40.84 -3.21 -67.77
CA SER A 77 -39.69 -4.10 -67.85
C SER A 77 -38.55 -3.48 -68.68
N VAL A 78 -37.67 -2.70 -68.05
CA VAL A 78 -36.31 -2.51 -68.54
C VAL A 78 -35.51 -3.75 -68.11
N ASN A 79 -35.23 -4.63 -69.07
CA ASN A 79 -34.27 -5.72 -68.87
C ASN A 79 -32.88 -5.11 -68.66
N PHE A 80 -32.45 -4.93 -67.42
CA PHE A 80 -31.04 -4.68 -67.10
C PHE A 80 -30.28 -5.99 -67.32
N SER A 81 -29.54 -6.06 -68.43
CA SER A 81 -28.69 -7.18 -68.77
C SER A 81 -27.66 -7.47 -67.68
N LYS A 82 -27.26 -8.75 -67.58
CA LYS A 82 -26.19 -9.23 -66.70
C LYS A 82 -24.94 -8.36 -66.88
N ARG A 83 -24.38 -7.83 -65.78
CA ARG A 83 -23.16 -7.01 -65.81
C ARG A 83 -21.98 -7.89 -66.24
N ASN A 84 -21.20 -7.46 -67.23
CA ASN A 84 -19.99 -8.16 -67.65
C ASN A 84 -18.78 -7.54 -66.95
N PHE A 85 -18.23 -8.26 -65.98
CA PHE A 85 -16.98 -7.90 -65.28
C PHE A 85 -15.81 -8.72 -65.86
N SER A 86 -14.60 -8.16 -65.91
CA SER A 86 -13.38 -8.91 -66.24
C SER A 86 -13.01 -9.90 -65.12
N GLU A 87 -12.15 -10.89 -65.40
CA GLU A 87 -11.67 -11.84 -64.38
C GLU A 87 -11.00 -11.13 -63.20
N GLU A 88 -10.22 -10.07 -63.46
CA GLU A 88 -9.59 -9.23 -62.41
C GLU A 88 -10.64 -8.48 -61.56
N GLN A 89 -11.71 -7.98 -62.17
CA GLN A 89 -12.80 -7.30 -61.45
C GLN A 89 -13.59 -8.28 -60.58
N ILE A 90 -13.87 -9.50 -61.08
CA ILE A 90 -14.55 -10.53 -60.28
C ILE A 90 -13.66 -10.98 -59.12
N GLU A 91 -12.36 -11.14 -59.34
CA GLU A 91 -11.42 -11.49 -58.28
C GLU A 91 -11.41 -10.42 -57.18
N GLU A 92 -11.39 -9.13 -57.54
CA GLU A 92 -11.43 -8.05 -56.55
C GLU A 92 -12.79 -7.98 -55.84
N LEU A 93 -13.92 -8.07 -56.55
CA LEU A 93 -15.26 -8.12 -55.96
C LEU A 93 -15.42 -9.30 -54.98
N SER A 94 -14.66 -10.38 -55.18
CA SER A 94 -14.70 -11.57 -54.32
C SER A 94 -14.02 -11.36 -52.97
N ARG A 95 -13.13 -10.36 -52.87
CA ARG A 95 -12.40 -10.00 -51.65
C ARG A 95 -13.23 -9.14 -50.70
N HIS A 96 -14.34 -8.56 -51.17
CA HIS A 96 -15.21 -7.68 -50.40
C HIS A 96 -16.50 -8.40 -49.93
N PRO A 97 -16.77 -8.50 -48.61
CA PRO A 97 -18.02 -9.03 -48.09
C PRO A 97 -19.19 -8.06 -48.31
N ILE A 98 -20.42 -8.58 -48.42
CA ILE A 98 -21.63 -7.75 -48.54
C ILE A 98 -21.91 -6.86 -47.31
N THR A 99 -21.16 -7.05 -46.22
CA THR A 99 -21.23 -6.19 -45.02
C THR A 99 -20.64 -4.80 -45.24
N GLU A 100 -19.89 -4.60 -46.32
CA GLU A 100 -19.39 -3.28 -46.71
C GLU A 100 -20.46 -2.41 -47.39
N LEU A 101 -21.56 -3.00 -47.85
CA LEU A 101 -22.72 -2.26 -48.36
C LEU A 101 -23.54 -1.75 -47.17
N ASN A 102 -24.05 -0.50 -47.24
CA ASN A 102 -24.82 0.12 -46.17
C ASN A 102 -26.29 -0.36 -46.16
N LEU A 103 -26.47 -1.68 -46.16
CA LEU A 103 -27.76 -2.34 -46.27
C LEU A 103 -28.47 -2.41 -44.91
N SER A 104 -29.79 -2.30 -44.94
CA SER A 104 -30.65 -2.58 -43.81
C SER A 104 -30.45 -4.01 -43.28
N ASN A 105 -30.65 -4.20 -41.97
CA ASN A 105 -30.54 -5.52 -41.35
C ASN A 105 -31.42 -6.58 -42.01
N ARG A 106 -32.56 -6.18 -42.58
CA ARG A 106 -33.45 -7.06 -43.34
C ARG A 106 -32.83 -7.49 -44.67
N ALA A 107 -32.32 -6.54 -45.47
CA ALA A 107 -31.63 -6.82 -46.73
C ALA A 107 -30.45 -7.76 -46.52
N ARG A 108 -29.57 -7.41 -45.58
CA ARG A 108 -28.35 -8.17 -45.25
C ARG A 108 -28.65 -9.60 -44.78
N HIS A 109 -29.65 -9.77 -43.91
CA HIS A 109 -30.00 -11.10 -43.38
C HIS A 109 -30.52 -12.04 -44.47
N VAL A 110 -31.33 -11.52 -45.40
CA VAL A 110 -31.86 -12.33 -46.51
C VAL A 110 -30.74 -12.71 -47.49
N LEU A 111 -29.85 -11.78 -47.83
CA LEU A 111 -28.71 -12.06 -48.71
C LEU A 111 -27.78 -13.14 -48.14
N LEU A 112 -27.44 -13.05 -46.85
CA LEU A 112 -26.63 -14.08 -46.17
C LEU A 112 -27.33 -15.45 -46.13
N LYS A 113 -28.66 -15.47 -45.93
CA LYS A 113 -29.46 -16.70 -45.91
C LYS A 113 -29.49 -17.42 -47.27
N VAL A 114 -29.41 -16.66 -48.36
CA VAL A 114 -29.35 -17.20 -49.73
C VAL A 114 -27.90 -17.54 -50.15
N GLY A 115 -26.92 -17.37 -49.25
CA GLY A 115 -25.53 -17.72 -49.49
C GLY A 115 -24.73 -16.62 -50.21
N CYS A 116 -25.30 -15.43 -50.40
CA CYS A 116 -24.62 -14.27 -50.95
C CYS A 116 -23.73 -13.63 -49.87
N LYS A 117 -22.45 -14.01 -49.83
CA LYS A 117 -21.49 -13.57 -48.80
C LYS A 117 -20.58 -12.44 -49.26
N THR A 118 -20.31 -12.35 -50.56
CA THR A 118 -19.39 -11.38 -51.15
C THR A 118 -20.10 -10.52 -52.19
N ILE A 119 -19.53 -9.34 -52.45
CA ILE A 119 -20.07 -8.41 -53.44
C ILE A 119 -19.99 -9.02 -54.84
N ALA A 120 -19.00 -9.87 -55.14
CA ALA A 120 -18.96 -10.65 -56.40
C ALA A 120 -20.23 -11.46 -56.65
N ILE A 121 -20.69 -12.22 -55.66
CA ILE A 121 -21.89 -13.05 -55.79
C ILE A 121 -23.12 -12.16 -56.02
N LEU A 122 -23.18 -11.00 -55.37
CA LEU A 122 -24.28 -10.04 -55.53
C LEU A 122 -24.23 -9.30 -56.87
N ALA A 123 -23.03 -9.01 -57.37
CA ALA A 123 -22.80 -8.27 -58.61
C ALA A 123 -23.13 -9.09 -59.86
N GLU A 124 -23.02 -10.43 -59.78
CA GLU A 124 -23.42 -11.38 -60.83
C GLU A 124 -24.95 -11.57 -60.96
N MET A 125 -25.73 -11.12 -59.96
CA MET A 125 -27.19 -11.20 -59.97
C MET A 125 -27.84 -10.07 -60.78
N THR A 126 -28.94 -10.39 -61.46
CA THR A 126 -29.78 -9.37 -62.10
C THR A 126 -30.75 -8.74 -61.10
N LEU A 127 -31.27 -7.55 -61.41
CA LEU A 127 -32.32 -6.90 -60.60
C LEU A 127 -33.55 -7.81 -60.45
N THR A 128 -33.86 -8.58 -61.49
CA THR A 128 -34.90 -9.63 -61.50
C THR A 128 -34.61 -10.74 -60.49
N ASP A 129 -33.36 -11.18 -60.37
CA ASP A 129 -32.98 -12.22 -59.40
C ASP A 129 -33.15 -11.72 -57.96
N ILE A 130 -32.79 -10.45 -57.70
CA ILE A 130 -32.97 -9.81 -56.39
C ILE A 130 -34.46 -9.62 -56.06
N ARG A 131 -35.27 -9.21 -57.03
CA ARG A 131 -36.73 -9.05 -56.86
C ARG A 131 -37.46 -10.36 -56.62
N ASN A 132 -36.94 -11.48 -57.12
CA ASN A 132 -37.51 -12.81 -56.93
C ASN A 132 -37.10 -13.48 -55.59
N MET A 133 -36.26 -12.85 -54.77
CA MET A 133 -35.86 -13.41 -53.47
C MET A 133 -37.01 -13.38 -52.44
N LYS A 134 -37.35 -14.55 -51.90
CA LYS A 134 -38.38 -14.67 -50.85
C LYS A 134 -37.98 -13.89 -49.58
N GLY A 135 -38.80 -12.92 -49.20
CA GLY A 135 -38.65 -12.16 -47.94
C GLY A 135 -38.25 -10.70 -48.10
N LEU A 136 -37.93 -10.26 -49.32
CA LEU A 136 -37.70 -8.85 -49.66
C LEU A 136 -38.98 -8.18 -50.15
N GLY A 137 -39.18 -6.91 -49.79
CA GLY A 137 -40.19 -6.05 -50.41
C GLY A 137 -39.55 -5.17 -51.48
N ALA A 138 -40.33 -4.64 -52.42
CA ALA A 138 -39.83 -3.85 -53.55
C ALA A 138 -38.79 -2.78 -53.15
N LYS A 139 -39.09 -1.97 -52.13
CA LYS A 139 -38.17 -0.95 -51.59
C LYS A 139 -36.83 -1.49 -51.10
N THR A 140 -36.82 -2.70 -50.53
CA THR A 140 -35.59 -3.33 -50.05
C THR A 140 -34.79 -3.93 -51.21
N CYS A 141 -35.45 -4.39 -52.29
CA CYS A 141 -34.76 -4.80 -53.51
C CYS A 141 -34.11 -3.61 -54.22
N ASP A 142 -34.82 -2.47 -54.29
CA ASP A 142 -34.30 -1.24 -54.89
C ASP A 142 -33.13 -0.68 -54.05
N GLU A 143 -33.23 -0.69 -52.71
CA GLU A 143 -32.13 -0.38 -51.76
C GLU A 143 -30.88 -1.23 -52.03
N ILE A 144 -31.03 -2.56 -52.15
CA ILE A 144 -29.90 -3.46 -52.43
C ILE A 144 -29.25 -3.12 -53.78
N TRP A 145 -30.06 -2.78 -54.79
CA TRP A 145 -29.57 -2.47 -56.12
C TRP A 145 -28.86 -1.11 -56.17
N GLU A 146 -29.41 -0.09 -55.53
CA GLU A 146 -28.81 1.25 -55.43
C GLU A 146 -27.49 1.21 -54.66
N GLU A 147 -27.46 0.59 -53.48
CA GLU A 147 -26.26 0.48 -52.65
C GLU A 147 -25.16 -0.33 -53.36
N LEU A 148 -25.51 -1.40 -54.07
CA LEU A 148 -24.57 -2.17 -54.89
C LEU A 148 -24.01 -1.33 -56.04
N ASN A 149 -24.85 -0.57 -56.75
CA ASN A 149 -24.39 0.30 -57.84
C ASN A 149 -23.51 1.43 -57.33
N GLN A 150 -23.91 2.10 -56.24
CA GLN A 150 -23.11 3.14 -55.62
C GLN A 150 -21.76 2.60 -55.15
N TRP A 151 -21.73 1.40 -54.58
CA TRP A 151 -20.48 0.77 -54.17
C TRP A 151 -19.62 0.42 -55.39
N ILE A 152 -20.19 -0.13 -56.46
CA ILE A 152 -19.46 -0.45 -57.69
C ILE A 152 -18.94 0.83 -58.34
N GLU A 153 -19.75 1.88 -58.49
CA GLU A 153 -19.33 3.18 -59.04
C GLU A 153 -18.23 3.81 -58.19
N ALA A 154 -18.32 3.71 -56.86
CA ALA A 154 -17.34 4.27 -55.94
C ALA A 154 -16.02 3.47 -55.88
N ASN A 155 -16.01 2.18 -56.24
CA ASN A 155 -14.85 1.29 -56.07
C ASN A 155 -14.29 0.69 -57.37
N MET A 156 -15.09 0.61 -58.42
CA MET A 156 -14.76 0.03 -59.72
C MET A 156 -15.40 0.87 -60.82
N LEU A 157 -14.70 1.90 -61.27
CA LEU A 157 -15.10 2.64 -62.47
C LEU A 157 -15.29 1.65 -63.63
N ILE A 158 -16.54 1.42 -64.02
CA ILE A 158 -16.89 0.81 -65.30
C ILE A 158 -16.30 1.76 -66.34
N SER A 159 -15.30 1.31 -67.07
CA SER A 159 -14.76 2.07 -68.19
C SER A 159 -15.88 2.32 -69.20
N GLU A 160 -16.32 3.57 -69.35
CA GLU A 160 -16.72 4.01 -70.68
C GLU A 160 -15.49 3.84 -71.57
N GLU A 161 -15.58 3.01 -72.60
CA GLU A 161 -14.51 2.82 -73.58
C GLU A 161 -13.95 4.18 -74.01
N GLY A 162 -12.71 4.49 -73.60
CA GLY A 162 -11.92 5.59 -74.18
C GLY A 162 -11.50 6.78 -73.30
N LYS A 163 -11.61 6.76 -71.96
CA LYS A 163 -11.13 7.89 -71.11
C LYS A 163 -10.00 7.61 -70.10
N ASP A 164 -9.55 6.37 -69.93
CA ASP A 164 -8.28 6.14 -69.22
C ASP A 164 -7.14 6.36 -70.22
N GLY A 165 -6.34 7.42 -70.01
CA GLY A 165 -5.05 7.53 -70.68
C GLY A 165 -4.22 6.26 -70.44
N ILE A 166 -3.30 5.93 -71.35
CA ILE A 166 -2.47 4.71 -71.26
C ILE A 166 -1.74 4.69 -69.90
N ILE A 167 -2.24 3.91 -68.94
CA ILE A 167 -1.60 3.72 -67.62
C ILE A 167 -0.36 2.86 -67.85
N SER A 168 0.80 3.33 -67.39
CA SER A 168 2.03 2.56 -67.52
C SER A 168 2.06 1.39 -66.53
N GLU A 169 2.74 0.29 -66.89
CA GLU A 169 2.89 -0.88 -66.00
C GLU A 169 3.55 -0.49 -64.67
N LYS A 170 4.50 0.46 -64.68
CA LYS A 170 5.14 0.99 -63.47
C LYS A 170 4.17 1.72 -62.55
N GLU A 171 3.28 2.55 -63.12
CA GLU A 171 2.26 3.28 -62.36
C GLU A 171 1.24 2.33 -61.70
N GLN A 172 0.85 1.27 -62.41
CA GLN A 172 -0.03 0.24 -61.85
C GLN A 172 0.63 -0.47 -60.65
N LEU A 173 1.88 -0.93 -60.81
CA LEU A 173 2.62 -1.61 -59.75
C LEU A 173 2.82 -0.72 -58.52
N PHE A 174 3.08 0.58 -58.71
CA PHE A 174 3.20 1.56 -57.63
C PHE A 174 1.93 1.66 -56.77
N TYR A 175 0.76 1.85 -57.39
CA TYR A 175 -0.48 2.00 -56.61
C TYR A 175 -0.97 0.67 -56.02
N GLN A 176 -0.67 -0.46 -56.66
CA GLN A 176 -0.91 -1.78 -56.07
C GLN A 176 -0.05 -2.00 -54.82
N TRP A 177 1.22 -1.62 -54.87
CA TRP A 177 2.12 -1.63 -53.71
C TRP A 177 1.60 -0.73 -52.59
N LEU A 178 1.23 0.52 -52.91
CA LEU A 178 0.74 1.49 -51.92
C LEU A 178 -0.57 1.04 -51.27
N ALA A 179 -1.50 0.51 -52.06
CA ALA A 179 -2.75 -0.09 -51.57
C ALA A 179 -2.48 -1.28 -50.64
N GLY A 180 -1.47 -2.10 -50.95
CA GLY A 180 -0.98 -3.18 -50.09
C GLY A 180 -0.47 -2.65 -48.74
N LYS A 181 0.36 -1.61 -48.76
CA LYS A 181 0.95 -0.99 -47.55
C LYS A 181 -0.09 -0.47 -46.57
N ILE A 182 -1.12 0.23 -47.05
CA ILE A 182 -2.16 0.83 -46.19
C ILE A 182 -3.34 -0.11 -45.90
N LYS A 183 -3.35 -1.30 -46.51
CA LYS A 183 -4.43 -2.30 -46.37
C LYS A 183 -4.85 -2.61 -44.93
N PRO A 184 -3.94 -2.72 -43.94
CA PRO A 184 -4.34 -2.98 -42.55
C PRO A 184 -5.22 -1.88 -41.95
N ILE A 185 -5.15 -0.66 -42.48
CA ILE A 185 -5.87 0.53 -42.01
C ILE A 185 -7.08 0.81 -42.89
N SER A 186 -6.89 0.81 -44.21
CA SER A 186 -7.92 1.12 -45.20
C SER A 186 -7.78 0.18 -46.40
N PRO A 187 -8.54 -0.93 -46.45
CA PRO A 187 -8.62 -1.77 -47.64
C PRO A 187 -9.19 -0.93 -48.79
N ILE A 188 -8.39 -0.69 -49.83
CA ILE A 188 -8.78 0.15 -50.96
C ILE A 188 -8.21 -0.40 -52.27
N TYR A 189 -9.02 -0.37 -53.32
CA TYR A 189 -8.58 -0.75 -54.66
C TYR A 189 -7.61 0.29 -55.24
N TRP A 190 -6.55 -0.17 -55.91
CA TRP A 190 -5.44 0.68 -56.36
C TRP A 190 -5.88 1.81 -57.32
N LYS A 191 -6.89 1.60 -58.18
CA LYS A 191 -7.41 2.66 -59.06
C LYS A 191 -8.13 3.76 -58.27
N ARG A 192 -8.86 3.39 -57.22
CA ARG A 192 -9.53 4.36 -56.33
C ARG A 192 -8.50 5.17 -55.55
N LEU A 193 -7.48 4.49 -55.02
CA LEU A 193 -6.36 5.13 -54.36
C LEU A 193 -5.63 6.12 -55.28
N ARG A 194 -5.38 5.71 -56.53
CA ARG A 194 -4.81 6.58 -57.56
C ARG A 194 -5.61 7.86 -57.76
N ASN A 195 -6.93 7.75 -57.91
CA ASN A 195 -7.76 8.94 -58.11
C ASN A 195 -7.75 9.84 -56.87
N ILE A 196 -7.86 9.29 -55.65
CA ILE A 196 -7.77 10.08 -54.41
C ILE A 196 -6.45 10.87 -54.34
N VAL A 197 -5.33 10.22 -54.70
CA VAL A 197 -4.01 10.85 -54.68
C VAL A 197 -3.90 11.93 -55.77
N LEU A 198 -4.38 11.67 -56.99
CA LEU A 198 -4.35 12.63 -58.11
C LEU A 198 -5.29 13.82 -57.87
N ASP A 199 -6.51 13.57 -57.41
CA ASP A 199 -7.53 14.58 -57.14
C ASP A 199 -7.16 15.46 -55.95
N SER A 200 -6.30 14.97 -55.04
CA SER A 200 -5.80 15.78 -53.92
C SER A 200 -5.07 17.04 -54.40
N GLY A 201 -4.36 16.99 -55.54
CA GLY A 201 -3.55 18.10 -56.04
C GLY A 201 -2.34 18.49 -55.17
N TYR A 202 -2.12 17.83 -54.03
CA TYR A 202 -1.05 18.13 -53.06
C TYR A 202 0.11 17.13 -53.06
N ILE A 203 -0.07 15.97 -53.71
CA ILE A 203 0.93 14.90 -53.80
C ILE A 203 1.46 14.85 -55.25
N GLU A 204 2.66 15.37 -55.46
CA GLU A 204 3.34 15.32 -56.76
C GLU A 204 4.17 14.03 -56.85
N ILE A 205 3.89 13.21 -57.87
CA ILE A 205 4.61 11.96 -58.13
C ILE A 205 5.56 12.20 -59.32
N VAL A 206 6.86 12.28 -59.04
CA VAL A 206 7.91 12.63 -60.01
C VAL A 206 8.29 11.42 -60.88
N ASP A 207 8.35 10.23 -60.27
CA ASP A 207 8.47 8.94 -60.95
C ASP A 207 7.65 7.87 -60.20
N TRP A 208 7.46 6.71 -60.85
CA TRP A 208 6.72 5.57 -60.30
C TRP A 208 7.64 4.54 -59.65
N ASP A 209 8.84 4.93 -59.22
CA ASP A 209 9.79 4.01 -58.61
C ASP A 209 9.47 3.78 -57.13
N ILE A 210 9.46 2.52 -56.71
CA ILE A 210 9.11 2.12 -55.34
C ILE A 210 10.31 2.33 -54.40
N GLU A 211 11.54 2.24 -54.91
CA GLU A 211 12.77 2.33 -54.10
C GLU A 211 13.00 3.72 -53.47
N GLY A 212 12.32 4.77 -53.95
CA GLY A 212 12.44 6.15 -53.47
C GLY A 212 11.37 6.60 -52.47
N ILE A 213 10.41 5.74 -52.11
CA ILE A 213 9.26 6.12 -51.28
C ILE A 213 9.60 5.93 -49.80
N ASP A 214 9.56 7.01 -49.04
CA ASP A 214 9.75 7.00 -47.59
C ASP A 214 8.41 7.02 -46.82
N ASP A 215 8.52 6.78 -45.51
CA ASP A 215 7.41 6.85 -44.55
C ASP A 215 6.70 8.21 -44.57
N LYS A 216 7.41 9.28 -44.93
CA LYS A 216 6.84 10.64 -45.07
C LYS A 216 5.84 10.73 -46.21
N PHE A 217 6.05 9.98 -47.30
CA PHE A 217 5.06 9.87 -48.38
C PHE A 217 3.80 9.15 -47.89
N ILE A 218 3.94 8.03 -47.18
CA ILE A 218 2.80 7.29 -46.61
C ILE A 218 2.00 8.18 -45.65
N ARG A 219 2.67 8.98 -44.82
CA ARG A 219 2.02 9.97 -43.95
C ARG A 219 1.16 10.94 -44.75
N LYS A 220 1.66 11.50 -45.86
CA LYS A 220 0.90 12.44 -46.70
C LYS A 220 -0.36 11.80 -47.29
N VAL A 221 -0.26 10.54 -47.73
CA VAL A 221 -1.41 9.80 -48.27
C VAL A 221 -2.46 9.57 -47.19
N LEU A 222 -2.06 9.04 -46.03
CA LEU A 222 -2.98 8.76 -44.92
C LEU A 222 -3.58 10.03 -44.30
N ALA A 223 -2.94 11.20 -44.44
CA ALA A 223 -3.46 12.49 -44.00
C ALA A 223 -4.53 13.09 -44.93
N LEU A 224 -4.85 12.45 -46.07
CA LEU A 224 -5.96 12.88 -46.91
C LEU A 224 -7.30 12.60 -46.23
N SER A 225 -8.25 13.54 -46.37
CA SER A 225 -9.56 13.48 -45.70
C SER A 225 -10.35 12.20 -46.00
N ASP A 226 -10.14 11.59 -47.17
CA ASP A 226 -10.75 10.34 -47.60
C ASP A 226 -10.43 9.15 -46.68
N PHE A 227 -9.28 9.17 -46.00
CA PHE A 227 -8.88 8.10 -45.08
C PHE A 227 -9.33 8.33 -43.63
N ARG A 228 -9.86 9.51 -43.30
CA ARG A 228 -10.23 9.85 -41.92
C ARG A 228 -11.22 8.87 -41.29
N VAL A 229 -12.23 8.42 -42.06
CA VAL A 229 -13.21 7.44 -41.59
C VAL A 229 -12.57 6.06 -41.38
N SER A 230 -11.71 5.63 -42.29
CA SER A 230 -10.99 4.36 -42.17
C SER A 230 -10.06 4.35 -40.96
N ILE A 231 -9.30 5.43 -40.74
CA ILE A 231 -8.41 5.59 -39.59
C ILE A 231 -9.20 5.61 -38.28
N LYS A 232 -10.34 6.32 -38.23
CA LYS A 232 -11.24 6.28 -37.07
C LYS A 232 -11.76 4.87 -36.79
N ASN A 233 -12.20 4.15 -37.81
CA ASN A 233 -12.69 2.77 -37.64
C ASN A 233 -11.57 1.81 -37.22
N PHE A 234 -10.35 2.04 -37.72
CA PHE A 234 -9.16 1.31 -37.28
C PHE A 234 -8.90 1.54 -35.79
N PHE A 235 -8.94 2.79 -35.31
CA PHE A 235 -8.82 3.07 -33.87
C PHE A 235 -9.90 2.37 -33.04
N LEU A 236 -11.17 2.46 -33.48
CA LEU A 236 -12.31 1.84 -32.78
C LEU A 236 -12.24 0.30 -32.73
N LYS A 237 -11.50 -0.35 -33.64
CA LYS A 237 -11.24 -1.79 -33.60
C LYS A 237 -10.44 -2.19 -32.35
N TYR A 238 -9.53 -1.34 -31.90
CA TYR A 238 -8.67 -1.58 -30.73
C TYR A 238 -9.24 -0.91 -29.47
N ALA A 239 -9.96 0.20 -29.63
CA ALA A 239 -10.62 0.94 -28.56
C ALA A 239 -12.16 0.97 -28.76
N PRO A 240 -12.86 -0.16 -28.55
CA PRO A 240 -14.31 -0.24 -28.79
C PRO A 240 -15.12 0.69 -27.87
N ASP A 241 -14.60 1.02 -26.69
CA ASP A 241 -15.20 1.96 -25.76
C ASP A 241 -14.85 3.44 -26.06
N GLU A 242 -14.19 3.68 -27.20
CA GLU A 242 -13.72 4.99 -27.67
C GLU A 242 -12.60 5.61 -26.81
N ILE A 243 -12.00 4.82 -25.92
CA ILE A 243 -10.87 5.18 -25.06
C ILE A 243 -9.96 3.97 -24.84
N ILE A 244 -8.66 4.19 -24.84
CA ILE A 244 -7.65 3.16 -24.56
C ILE A 244 -6.40 3.79 -23.92
N GLU A 245 -5.74 3.05 -23.04
CA GLU A 245 -4.46 3.45 -22.45
C GLU A 245 -3.38 3.52 -23.53
N LYS A 246 -2.52 4.54 -23.46
CA LYS A 246 -1.49 4.80 -24.47
C LYS A 246 -0.59 3.59 -24.71
N ASP A 247 -0.01 3.06 -23.63
CA ASP A 247 0.90 1.91 -23.69
C ASP A 247 0.21 0.64 -24.23
N ALA A 248 -1.07 0.45 -23.89
CA ALA A 248 -1.85 -0.68 -24.37
C ALA A 248 -2.11 -0.57 -25.88
N PHE A 249 -2.46 0.62 -26.37
CA PHE A 249 -2.67 0.86 -27.79
C PHE A 249 -1.39 0.73 -28.60
N GLU A 250 -0.28 1.32 -28.14
CA GLU A 250 1.02 1.23 -28.82
C GLU A 250 1.52 -0.22 -28.92
N LYS A 251 1.37 -1.02 -27.85
CA LYS A 251 1.70 -2.46 -27.87
C LYS A 251 0.82 -3.23 -28.86
N GLN A 252 -0.48 -2.94 -28.91
CA GLN A 252 -1.39 -3.57 -29.86
C GLN A 252 -1.06 -3.17 -31.31
N LEU A 253 -0.68 -1.91 -31.52
CA LEU A 253 -0.32 -1.37 -32.83
C LEU A 253 0.95 -2.03 -33.38
N ALA A 254 1.95 -2.27 -32.52
CA ALA A 254 3.17 -3.00 -32.89
C ALA A 254 2.88 -4.43 -33.39
N LEU A 255 1.80 -5.06 -32.93
CA LEU A 255 1.40 -6.40 -33.36
C LEU A 255 0.65 -6.43 -34.70
N VAL A 256 0.24 -5.27 -35.24
CA VAL A 256 -0.48 -5.18 -36.52
C VAL A 256 0.44 -5.52 -37.70
N GLY A 257 1.76 -5.40 -37.53
CA GLY A 257 2.73 -5.69 -38.59
C GLY A 257 2.67 -4.66 -39.72
N LEU A 258 2.52 -3.37 -39.38
CA LEU A 258 2.56 -2.30 -40.36
C LEU A 258 3.93 -2.29 -41.06
N GLU A 259 3.92 -2.21 -42.38
CA GLU A 259 5.16 -2.20 -43.17
C GLU A 259 5.78 -0.78 -43.33
N PHE A 260 5.50 0.09 -42.36
CA PHE A 260 5.98 1.46 -42.16
C PHE A 260 5.93 1.79 -40.66
N ASP A 261 6.57 2.88 -40.21
CA ASP A 261 6.59 3.23 -38.80
C ASP A 261 5.18 3.54 -38.24
N SER A 262 4.77 2.74 -37.25
CA SER A 262 3.51 2.89 -36.52
C SER A 262 3.31 4.25 -35.88
N SER A 263 4.39 4.98 -35.57
CA SER A 263 4.34 6.34 -35.02
C SER A 263 3.57 7.31 -35.94
N ILE A 264 3.64 7.11 -37.26
CA ILE A 264 2.95 7.91 -38.27
C ILE A 264 1.43 7.84 -38.07
N LEU A 265 0.90 6.66 -37.78
CA LEU A 265 -0.53 6.49 -37.59
C LEU A 265 -0.99 7.18 -36.30
N ILE A 266 -0.17 7.13 -35.25
CA ILE A 266 -0.44 7.85 -33.99
C ILE A 266 -0.43 9.36 -34.24
N GLU A 267 0.56 9.88 -34.96
CA GLU A 267 0.62 11.30 -35.35
C GLU A 267 -0.64 11.72 -36.10
N ILE A 268 -1.07 10.96 -37.11
CA ILE A 268 -2.27 11.29 -37.91
C ILE A 268 -3.55 11.23 -37.06
N ILE A 269 -3.69 10.22 -36.18
CA ILE A 269 -4.85 10.12 -35.28
C ILE A 269 -4.97 11.36 -34.39
N LEU A 270 -3.85 11.97 -34.00
CA LEU A 270 -3.81 13.18 -33.16
C LEU A 270 -3.95 14.48 -33.98
N ASP A 271 -3.22 14.60 -35.08
CA ASP A 271 -3.18 15.79 -35.95
C ASP A 271 -4.55 16.06 -36.60
N ASP A 272 -5.25 15.00 -37.05
CA ASP A 272 -6.56 15.10 -37.71
C ASP A 272 -7.72 15.24 -36.71
N ALA A 273 -7.39 15.50 -35.44
CA ALA A 273 -8.29 15.64 -34.30
C ALA A 273 -9.29 14.47 -34.18
N ILE A 274 -8.87 13.25 -34.55
CA ILE A 274 -9.67 12.02 -34.39
C ILE A 274 -9.69 11.65 -32.92
N CYS A 275 -8.51 11.67 -32.28
CA CYS A 275 -8.34 11.47 -30.85
C CYS A 275 -7.59 12.63 -30.20
N ILE A 276 -7.73 12.72 -28.88
CA ILE A 276 -6.96 13.59 -28.00
C ILE A 276 -6.28 12.74 -26.93
N ILE A 277 -5.18 13.25 -26.37
CA ILE A 277 -4.47 12.61 -25.26
C ILE A 277 -4.90 13.29 -23.97
N GLU A 278 -5.37 12.50 -23.01
CA GLU A 278 -5.73 12.99 -21.69
C GLU A 278 -5.29 11.97 -20.62
N HIS A 279 -4.49 12.41 -19.64
CA HIS A 279 -4.05 11.59 -18.49
C HIS A 279 -3.52 10.18 -18.85
N GLY A 280 -2.76 10.05 -19.95
CA GLY A 280 -2.17 8.77 -20.39
C GLY A 280 -3.08 7.91 -21.29
N TYR A 281 -4.25 8.43 -21.69
CA TYR A 281 -5.20 7.73 -22.56
C TYR A 281 -5.32 8.41 -23.92
N TYR A 282 -5.49 7.60 -24.98
CA TYR A 282 -6.04 8.05 -26.24
C TYR A 282 -7.56 8.00 -26.17
N ILE A 283 -8.20 9.13 -26.44
CA ILE A 283 -9.63 9.31 -26.30
C ILE A 283 -10.20 9.82 -27.62
N LEU A 284 -11.25 9.20 -28.15
CA LEU A 284 -11.91 9.70 -29.35
C LEU A 284 -12.49 11.10 -29.10
N ASN A 285 -12.17 12.03 -29.99
CA ASN A 285 -12.58 13.42 -29.88
C ASN A 285 -14.12 13.52 -30.00
N ARG A 286 -14.76 13.87 -28.89
CA ARG A 286 -16.22 14.09 -28.79
C ARG A 286 -16.49 15.57 -28.52
N PRO A 287 -17.64 16.10 -28.95
CA PRO A 287 -18.02 17.45 -28.58
C PRO A 287 -18.23 17.54 -27.06
N HIS A 288 -17.81 18.67 -26.48
CA HIS A 288 -18.15 19.02 -25.11
C HIS A 288 -19.65 19.30 -24.97
N ALA A 289 -20.26 18.88 -23.86
CA ALA A 289 -21.70 19.03 -23.62
C ALA A 289 -22.20 20.47 -23.77
N MET A 290 -21.47 21.44 -23.21
CA MET A 290 -21.81 22.87 -23.31
C MET A 290 -21.82 23.34 -24.77
N ARG A 291 -20.75 23.06 -25.50
CA ARG A 291 -20.60 23.48 -26.90
C ARG A 291 -21.66 22.84 -27.80
N TYR A 292 -21.91 21.53 -27.63
CA TYR A 292 -22.96 20.82 -28.35
C TYR A 292 -24.35 21.45 -28.13
N LEU A 293 -24.67 21.78 -26.87
CA LEU A 293 -25.95 22.39 -26.53
C LEU A 293 -26.06 23.81 -27.07
N GLN A 294 -24.99 24.59 -27.02
CA GLN A 294 -24.95 25.91 -27.65
C GLN A 294 -25.20 25.79 -29.16
N GLU A 295 -24.41 25.00 -29.89
CA GLU A 295 -24.56 24.84 -31.34
C GLU A 295 -25.95 24.32 -31.75
N LYS A 296 -26.56 23.44 -30.96
CA LYS A 296 -27.88 22.86 -31.26
C LYS A 296 -29.04 23.78 -30.93
N TYR A 297 -28.93 24.61 -29.89
CA TYR A 297 -30.05 25.33 -29.31
C TYR A 297 -29.92 26.86 -29.32
N LEU A 298 -28.78 27.46 -29.73
CA LEU A 298 -28.57 28.92 -29.77
C LEU A 298 -29.64 29.64 -30.61
N ASP A 299 -30.01 29.04 -31.75
CA ASP A 299 -30.93 29.62 -32.73
C ASP A 299 -32.36 29.07 -32.61
N SER A 300 -32.60 28.16 -31.67
CA SER A 300 -33.90 27.57 -31.43
C SER A 300 -34.55 28.24 -30.22
N SER A 301 -35.80 28.67 -30.33
CA SER A 301 -36.63 29.08 -29.18
C SER A 301 -37.05 27.86 -28.32
N ASP A 302 -36.17 26.86 -28.18
CA ASP A 302 -36.41 25.65 -27.39
C ASP A 302 -36.10 25.93 -25.90
N ARG A 303 -37.17 26.17 -25.16
CA ARG A 303 -37.18 26.31 -23.71
C ARG A 303 -36.37 25.23 -22.97
N ASN A 304 -36.37 23.97 -23.44
CA ASN A 304 -35.65 22.88 -22.77
C ASN A 304 -34.13 23.02 -22.94
N GLY A 305 -33.68 23.55 -24.08
CA GLY A 305 -32.29 23.87 -24.36
C GLY A 305 -31.76 24.98 -23.46
N GLU A 306 -32.54 26.04 -23.27
CA GLU A 306 -32.16 27.13 -22.37
C GLU A 306 -32.07 26.68 -20.90
N ILE A 307 -33.01 25.84 -20.45
CA ILE A 307 -33.02 25.29 -19.09
C ILE A 307 -31.73 24.50 -18.79
N ILE A 308 -31.28 23.66 -19.72
CA ILE A 308 -30.05 22.88 -19.52
C ILE A 308 -28.80 23.74 -19.59
N LEU A 309 -28.74 24.72 -20.51
CA LEU A 309 -27.61 25.66 -20.60
C LEU A 309 -27.44 26.44 -19.29
N LYS A 310 -28.52 26.99 -18.73
CA LYS A 310 -28.50 27.69 -17.44
C LYS A 310 -28.00 26.81 -16.31
N ARG A 311 -28.45 25.55 -16.25
CA ARG A 311 -27.99 24.62 -15.22
C ARG A 311 -26.49 24.33 -15.35
N LEU A 312 -25.99 24.12 -16.57
CA LEU A 312 -24.56 23.89 -16.80
C LEU A 312 -23.71 25.13 -16.51
N SER A 313 -24.27 26.33 -16.64
CA SER A 313 -23.64 27.59 -16.23
C SER A 313 -23.65 27.84 -14.71
N GLY A 314 -24.26 26.94 -13.92
CA GLY A 314 -24.23 26.99 -12.45
C GLY A 314 -25.53 27.42 -11.77
N ASP A 315 -26.58 27.80 -12.52
CA ASP A 315 -27.85 28.20 -11.93
C ASP A 315 -28.48 27.03 -11.15
N ASN A 316 -29.01 27.31 -9.95
CA ASN A 316 -29.67 26.28 -9.15
C ASN A 316 -31.08 25.97 -9.68
N LEU A 317 -31.58 24.76 -9.36
CA LEU A 317 -32.88 24.28 -9.87
C LEU A 317 -34.07 25.18 -9.46
N GLN A 318 -33.97 25.89 -8.33
CA GLN A 318 -35.03 26.78 -7.85
C GLN A 318 -35.08 28.06 -8.67
N MET A 319 -33.93 28.70 -8.90
CA MET A 319 -33.81 29.90 -9.73
C MET A 319 -34.32 29.65 -11.15
N ILE A 320 -33.93 28.53 -11.76
CA ILE A 320 -34.43 28.13 -13.08
C ILE A 320 -35.95 27.90 -13.03
N GLY A 321 -36.45 27.28 -11.95
CA GLY A 321 -37.89 27.10 -11.75
C GLY A 321 -38.65 28.41 -11.75
N ASP A 322 -38.19 29.39 -10.97
CA ASP A 322 -38.82 30.69 -10.83
C ASP A 322 -38.81 31.48 -12.15
N MET A 323 -37.70 31.42 -12.92
CA MET A 323 -37.57 32.08 -14.22
C MET A 323 -38.57 31.57 -15.27
N TYR A 324 -38.88 30.27 -15.26
CA TYR A 324 -39.74 29.65 -16.26
C TYR A 324 -41.14 29.28 -15.72
N GLY A 325 -41.48 29.66 -14.49
CA GLY A 325 -42.74 29.30 -13.84
C GLY A 325 -42.92 27.79 -13.65
N LEU A 326 -41.84 27.09 -13.29
CA LEU A 326 -41.79 25.62 -13.09
C LEU A 326 -41.41 25.27 -11.65
N THR A 327 -41.87 24.11 -11.18
CA THR A 327 -41.40 23.56 -9.90
C THR A 327 -39.98 23.03 -10.04
N ARG A 328 -39.21 23.04 -8.94
CA ARG A 328 -37.86 22.47 -8.86
C ARG A 328 -37.77 21.04 -9.42
N GLU A 329 -38.74 20.19 -9.08
CA GLU A 329 -38.81 18.81 -9.58
C GLU A 329 -39.10 18.75 -11.08
N ARG A 330 -39.92 19.66 -11.60
CA ARG A 330 -40.18 19.74 -13.04
C ARG A 330 -38.94 20.14 -13.82
N VAL A 331 -38.15 21.09 -13.31
CA VAL A 331 -36.84 21.44 -13.89
C VAL A 331 -35.91 20.23 -13.92
N ARG A 332 -35.79 19.50 -12.80
CA ARG A 332 -34.97 18.28 -12.73
C ARG A 332 -35.38 17.24 -13.78
N GLN A 333 -36.68 17.01 -13.96
CA GLN A 333 -37.19 16.08 -14.97
C GLN A 333 -36.82 16.50 -16.40
N ILE A 334 -36.93 17.79 -16.72
CA ILE A 334 -36.53 18.33 -18.03
C ILE A 334 -35.05 18.09 -18.25
N LEU A 335 -34.19 18.43 -17.29
CA LEU A 335 -32.74 18.23 -17.38
C LEU A 335 -32.37 16.77 -17.67
N VAL A 336 -32.93 15.82 -16.91
CA VAL A 336 -32.66 14.39 -17.10
C VAL A 336 -33.15 13.91 -18.46
N GLN A 337 -34.33 14.36 -18.91
CA GLN A 337 -34.85 13.98 -20.24
C GLN A 337 -34.03 14.56 -21.38
N THR A 338 -33.54 15.80 -21.24
CA THR A 338 -32.68 16.44 -22.23
C THR A 338 -31.32 15.74 -22.29
N ALA A 339 -30.67 15.49 -21.15
CA ALA A 339 -29.38 14.80 -21.07
C ALA A 339 -29.45 13.36 -21.64
N LYS A 340 -30.56 12.64 -21.43
CA LYS A 340 -30.78 11.29 -22.00
C LYS A 340 -30.87 11.27 -23.52
N LYS A 341 -31.27 12.38 -24.15
CA LYS A 341 -31.38 12.51 -25.62
C LYS A 341 -30.07 12.95 -26.27
N MET A 342 -29.07 13.35 -25.48
CA MET A 342 -27.77 13.77 -26.00
C MET A 342 -26.95 12.55 -26.42
N PRO A 343 -26.11 12.67 -27.46
CA PRO A 343 -25.07 11.68 -27.73
C PRO A 343 -24.12 11.52 -26.53
N LEU A 344 -23.21 10.56 -26.63
CA LEU A 344 -22.07 10.53 -25.72
C LEU A 344 -21.20 11.77 -25.97
N MET A 345 -20.97 12.54 -24.91
CA MET A 345 -20.17 13.76 -24.88
C MET A 345 -18.75 13.44 -24.39
N TYR A 346 -17.86 14.41 -24.49
CA TYR A 346 -16.50 14.31 -23.92
C TYR A 346 -16.54 14.00 -22.42
N GLU A 347 -17.41 14.67 -21.67
CA GLU A 347 -17.50 14.51 -20.21
C GLU A 347 -17.82 13.08 -19.77
N ASP A 348 -18.49 12.29 -20.63
CA ASP A 348 -18.87 10.91 -20.32
C ASP A 348 -17.67 9.98 -20.07
N TYR A 349 -16.47 10.32 -20.55
CA TYR A 349 -15.24 9.56 -20.27
C TYR A 349 -14.91 9.52 -18.78
N PHE A 350 -15.25 10.57 -18.03
CA PHE A 350 -15.02 10.68 -16.58
C PHE A 350 -16.18 10.13 -15.73
N SER A 351 -17.19 9.52 -16.36
CA SER A 351 -18.37 9.02 -15.64
C SER A 351 -18.05 7.88 -14.67
N GLU A 352 -17.05 7.04 -14.98
CA GLU A 352 -16.64 5.92 -14.13
C GLU A 352 -16.10 6.37 -12.76
N PRO A 353 -15.06 7.22 -12.66
CA PRO A 353 -14.60 7.74 -11.37
C PRO A 353 -15.69 8.55 -10.66
N TYR A 354 -16.53 9.29 -11.39
CA TYR A 354 -17.68 10.03 -10.82
C TYR A 354 -18.72 9.12 -10.13
N LYS A 355 -19.01 7.96 -10.72
CA LYS A 355 -19.96 6.96 -10.18
C LYS A 355 -19.37 6.15 -9.04
N TYR A 356 -18.04 6.06 -8.95
CA TYR A 356 -17.35 5.30 -7.91
C TYR A 356 -17.13 6.14 -6.66
N PHE A 357 -16.47 7.30 -6.80
CA PHE A 357 -16.05 8.14 -5.67
C PHE A 357 -17.08 9.21 -5.29
N LYS A 358 -17.11 9.53 -3.99
CA LYS A 358 -17.87 10.62 -3.39
C LYS A 358 -17.04 11.91 -3.32
N LEU A 359 -16.59 12.41 -4.46
CA LEU A 359 -15.78 13.64 -4.55
C LEU A 359 -16.65 14.89 -4.53
N SER A 360 -16.26 15.93 -3.80
CA SER A 360 -16.87 17.26 -3.92
C SER A 360 -16.70 17.82 -5.35
N LYS A 361 -17.46 18.87 -5.70
CA LYS A 361 -17.32 19.52 -7.02
C LYS A 361 -15.89 20.03 -7.23
N GLU A 362 -15.33 20.68 -6.21
CA GLU A 362 -13.96 21.20 -6.23
C GLU A 362 -12.93 20.06 -6.35
N GLU A 363 -13.07 19.01 -5.54
CA GLU A 363 -12.17 17.85 -5.60
C GLU A 363 -12.21 17.18 -6.98
N PHE A 364 -13.39 16.99 -7.55
CA PHE A 364 -13.54 16.40 -8.88
C PHE A 364 -12.89 17.27 -9.97
N CYS A 365 -13.09 18.60 -9.92
CA CYS A 365 -12.46 19.51 -10.86
C CYS A 365 -10.94 19.57 -10.69
N ASN A 366 -10.42 19.37 -9.48
CA ASN A 366 -8.97 19.24 -9.26
C ASN A 366 -8.43 17.93 -9.84
N VAL A 367 -9.18 16.81 -9.70
CA VAL A 367 -8.79 15.53 -10.31
C VAL A 367 -8.82 15.63 -11.83
N PHE A 368 -9.88 16.22 -12.40
CA PHE A 368 -10.12 16.30 -13.86
C PHE A 368 -10.37 17.76 -14.32
N PRO A 369 -9.31 18.59 -14.44
CA PRO A 369 -9.46 19.99 -14.83
C PRO A 369 -10.09 20.20 -16.21
N SER A 370 -9.84 19.29 -17.16
CA SER A 370 -10.38 19.35 -18.51
C SER A 370 -11.89 19.12 -18.59
N CYS A 371 -12.48 18.43 -17.60
CA CYS A 371 -13.94 18.31 -17.46
C CYS A 371 -14.53 19.61 -16.89
N GLY A 372 -13.83 20.24 -15.95
CA GLY A 372 -14.20 21.52 -15.37
C GLY A 372 -15.55 21.52 -14.64
N GLU A 373 -16.01 22.70 -14.26
CA GLU A 373 -17.27 22.84 -13.52
C GLU A 373 -18.50 22.50 -14.37
N THR A 374 -18.51 22.94 -15.63
CA THR A 374 -19.62 22.70 -16.56
C THR A 374 -19.78 21.21 -16.84
N GLY A 375 -18.67 20.49 -16.99
CA GLY A 375 -18.70 19.05 -17.19
C GLY A 375 -19.11 18.26 -15.94
N TYR A 376 -18.71 18.72 -14.75
CA TYR A 376 -19.23 18.16 -13.50
C TYR A 376 -20.76 18.29 -13.40
N GLU A 377 -21.32 19.45 -13.76
CA GLU A 377 -22.78 19.65 -13.76
C GLU A 377 -23.49 18.74 -14.77
N TYR A 378 -22.88 18.52 -15.94
CA TYR A 378 -23.39 17.55 -16.92
C TYR A 378 -23.42 16.13 -16.35
N LEU A 379 -22.32 15.69 -15.73
CA LEU A 379 -22.23 14.37 -15.10
C LEU A 379 -23.23 14.22 -13.95
N PHE A 380 -23.43 15.27 -13.14
CA PHE A 380 -24.42 15.30 -12.06
C PHE A 380 -25.86 15.15 -12.55
N ILE A 381 -26.19 15.70 -13.72
CA ILE A 381 -27.52 15.54 -14.32
C ILE A 381 -27.71 14.12 -14.87
N LYS A 382 -26.68 13.56 -15.52
CA LYS A 382 -26.78 12.33 -16.30
C LYS A 382 -26.55 11.06 -15.49
N TYR A 383 -25.68 11.09 -14.48
CA TYR A 383 -25.24 9.94 -13.71
C TYR A 383 -25.55 10.08 -12.22
N LYS A 384 -25.69 8.94 -11.54
CA LYS A 384 -25.75 8.90 -10.08
C LYS A 384 -24.31 9.00 -9.54
N LYS A 385 -24.07 9.97 -8.66
CA LYS A 385 -22.79 10.13 -7.95
C LYS A 385 -22.47 8.92 -7.07
N GLY A 386 -21.20 8.57 -6.98
CA GLY A 386 -20.70 7.52 -6.09
C GLY A 386 -20.81 7.85 -4.61
N ASP A 387 -20.81 6.79 -3.79
CA ASP A 387 -20.93 6.88 -2.33
C ASP A 387 -19.60 6.58 -1.61
N MET A 388 -18.55 6.11 -2.33
CA MET A 388 -17.26 5.75 -1.73
C MET A 388 -16.41 6.97 -1.42
N SER A 389 -16.14 7.24 -0.14
CA SER A 389 -15.20 8.29 0.26
C SER A 389 -13.79 8.00 -0.23
N ILE A 390 -13.06 9.03 -0.64
CA ILE A 390 -11.66 8.89 -1.07
C ILE A 390 -10.76 8.66 0.17
N THR A 391 -10.17 7.48 0.23
CA THR A 391 -9.27 6.98 1.29
C THR A 391 -8.17 6.11 0.67
N PRO A 392 -7.04 5.84 1.35
CA PRO A 392 -5.94 5.05 0.79
C PRO A 392 -6.40 3.70 0.27
N LYS A 393 -7.21 2.99 1.07
CA LYS A 393 -7.75 1.67 0.73
C LYS A 393 -8.68 1.71 -0.49
N THR A 394 -9.54 2.73 -0.60
CA THR A 394 -10.47 2.84 -1.73
C THR A 394 -9.79 3.24 -3.03
N VAL A 395 -8.71 4.02 -2.95
CA VAL A 395 -7.90 4.43 -4.10
C VAL A 395 -7.10 3.24 -4.61
N GLN A 396 -6.46 2.49 -3.71
CA GLN A 396 -5.71 1.27 -4.06
C GLN A 396 -6.60 0.18 -4.69
N ASN A 397 -7.86 0.08 -4.25
CA ASN A 397 -8.82 -0.89 -4.78
C ASN A 397 -9.48 -0.45 -6.11
N TYR A 398 -9.29 0.78 -6.55
CA TYR A 398 -9.91 1.29 -7.76
C TYR A 398 -9.08 0.90 -9.00
N MET A 399 -9.52 -0.15 -9.68
CA MET A 399 -8.91 -0.66 -10.93
C MET A 399 -9.59 -0.09 -12.19
N GLY A 400 -10.36 0.98 -12.04
CA GLY A 400 -11.08 1.62 -13.14
C GLY A 400 -10.23 2.60 -13.93
N ARG A 401 -10.83 3.23 -14.95
CA ARG A 401 -10.15 4.25 -15.77
C ARG A 401 -9.62 5.40 -14.93
N PHE A 402 -8.47 5.93 -15.31
CA PHE A 402 -7.79 7.04 -14.62
C PHE A 402 -7.37 6.73 -13.18
N SER A 403 -7.17 5.46 -12.82
CA SER A 403 -6.71 5.05 -11.48
C SER A 403 -5.43 5.75 -11.05
N GLU A 404 -4.43 5.85 -11.94
CA GLU A 404 -3.18 6.56 -11.67
C GLU A 404 -3.41 8.05 -11.35
N ARG A 405 -4.30 8.72 -12.08
CA ARG A 405 -4.62 10.13 -11.85
C ARG A 405 -5.31 10.32 -10.49
N VAL A 406 -6.25 9.44 -10.14
CA VAL A 406 -6.91 9.46 -8.84
C VAL A 406 -5.91 9.20 -7.72
N SER A 407 -4.97 8.28 -7.91
CA SER A 407 -3.90 7.98 -6.96
C SER A 407 -2.97 9.18 -6.77
N ALA A 408 -2.52 9.81 -7.86
CA ALA A 408 -1.69 11.00 -7.81
C ALA A 408 -2.38 12.15 -7.06
N PHE A 409 -3.68 12.39 -7.35
CA PHE A 409 -4.47 13.38 -6.63
C PHE A 409 -4.58 13.05 -5.13
N TRP A 410 -4.79 11.78 -4.76
CA TRP A 410 -4.86 11.40 -3.35
C TRP A 410 -3.52 11.64 -2.64
N SER A 411 -2.39 11.30 -3.25
CA SER A 411 -1.07 11.57 -2.67
C SER A 411 -0.87 13.07 -2.40
N GLU A 412 -1.23 13.93 -3.36
CA GLU A 412 -1.17 15.39 -3.21
C GLU A 412 -2.13 15.91 -2.13
N GLU A 413 -3.39 15.46 -2.16
CA GLU A 413 -4.44 15.91 -1.24
C GLU A 413 -4.25 15.38 0.19
N SER A 414 -3.68 14.18 0.35
CA SER A 414 -3.32 13.59 1.64
C SER A 414 -2.28 14.45 2.35
N ILE A 415 -1.22 14.86 1.64
CA ILE A 415 -0.20 15.77 2.17
C ILE A 415 -0.83 17.13 2.52
N ARG A 416 -1.73 17.64 1.68
CA ARG A 416 -2.41 18.92 1.91
C ARG A 416 -3.29 18.87 3.17
N ARG A 417 -4.10 17.81 3.31
CA ARG A 417 -4.98 17.60 4.46
C ARG A 417 -4.18 17.40 5.72
N ASP A 418 -3.15 16.55 5.68
CA ASP A 418 -2.25 16.31 6.81
C ASP A 418 -1.65 17.62 7.34
N LYS A 419 -1.15 18.49 6.46
CA LYS A 419 -0.65 19.83 6.84
C LYS A 419 -1.70 20.69 7.54
N GLN A 420 -2.97 20.54 7.18
CA GLN A 420 -4.08 21.29 7.76
C GLN A 420 -4.57 20.67 9.08
N THR A 421 -4.54 19.35 9.23
CA THR A 421 -5.20 18.63 10.34
C THR A 421 -4.27 18.07 11.40
N VAL A 422 -2.97 17.86 11.11
CA VAL A 422 -2.03 17.20 12.05
C VAL A 422 -2.00 17.91 13.40
N SER A 423 -2.22 17.20 14.50
CA SER A 423 -2.24 17.81 15.83
C SER A 423 -0.83 18.19 16.31
N LYS A 424 -0.72 19.05 17.34
CA LYS A 424 0.60 19.35 17.93
C LYS A 424 1.17 18.09 18.60
N THR A 425 0.30 17.31 19.23
CA THR A 425 0.60 15.99 19.81
C THR A 425 1.27 15.07 18.80
N GLU A 426 0.60 14.86 17.67
CA GLU A 426 1.08 13.98 16.63
C GLU A 426 2.39 14.48 16.03
N MET A 427 2.54 15.80 15.87
CA MET A 427 3.81 16.38 15.43
C MET A 427 4.96 16.11 16.42
N VAL A 428 4.71 16.20 17.73
CA VAL A 428 5.71 15.85 18.76
C VAL A 428 6.14 14.39 18.62
N TYR A 429 5.18 13.46 18.49
CA TYR A 429 5.49 12.04 18.29
C TYR A 429 6.23 11.80 16.97
N ARG A 430 5.83 12.41 15.85
CA ARG A 430 6.54 12.29 14.56
C ARG A 430 8.00 12.72 14.68
N VAL A 431 8.26 13.82 15.40
CA VAL A 431 9.63 14.31 15.62
C VAL A 431 10.41 13.35 16.51
N LEU A 432 9.83 12.86 17.62
CA LEU A 432 10.47 11.90 18.52
C LEU A 432 10.70 10.53 17.86
N LEU A 433 9.74 10.02 17.10
CA LEU A 433 9.86 8.80 16.29
C LEU A 433 10.94 8.97 15.23
N SER A 434 10.93 10.09 14.51
CA SER A 434 11.96 10.38 13.54
C SER A 434 13.34 10.38 14.19
N ASN A 435 13.48 10.79 15.44
CA ASN A 435 14.76 10.84 16.15
C ASN A 435 14.90 9.77 17.24
N GLY A 436 14.13 8.67 17.20
CA GLY A 436 14.05 7.69 18.30
C GLY A 436 15.38 7.03 18.67
N ASN A 437 16.39 7.19 17.82
CA ASN A 437 17.71 6.62 17.95
C ASN A 437 18.58 7.38 18.94
N GLU A 438 18.37 8.68 19.03
CA GLU A 438 19.16 9.57 19.87
C GLU A 438 18.26 10.18 20.92
N SER A 439 18.67 10.08 22.17
CA SER A 439 18.05 10.85 23.24
C SER A 439 18.43 12.32 23.02
N MET A 440 17.45 13.21 23.02
CA MET A 440 17.65 14.65 22.83
C MET A 440 17.36 15.40 24.12
N SER A 441 18.16 16.41 24.46
CA SER A 441 17.74 17.41 25.43
C SER A 441 16.46 18.11 24.96
N MET A 442 15.75 18.77 25.88
CA MET A 442 14.53 19.49 25.49
C MET A 442 14.79 20.68 24.56
N GLU A 443 16.00 21.25 24.60
CA GLU A 443 16.41 22.32 23.67
C GLU A 443 16.70 21.75 22.28
N GLU A 444 17.37 20.61 22.20
CA GLU A 444 17.61 19.89 20.94
C GLU A 444 16.31 19.41 20.31
N PHE A 445 15.40 18.85 21.11
CA PHE A 445 14.07 18.44 20.66
C PHE A 445 13.29 19.61 20.07
N GLU A 446 13.24 20.75 20.77
CA GLU A 446 12.50 21.93 20.29
C GLU A 446 13.09 22.46 18.97
N LYS A 447 14.42 22.47 18.86
CA LYS A 447 15.10 22.84 17.62
C LYS A 447 14.76 21.87 16.48
N GLU A 448 14.81 20.56 16.72
CA GLU A 448 14.46 19.57 15.70
C GLU A 448 12.96 19.59 15.34
N TYR A 449 12.09 19.92 16.30
CA TYR A 449 10.66 20.10 16.05
C TYR A 449 10.40 21.21 15.03
N TYR A 450 10.99 22.39 15.23
CA TYR A 450 10.84 23.49 14.28
C TYR A 450 11.59 23.24 12.97
N ASN A 451 12.76 22.60 13.00
CA ASN A 451 13.44 22.16 11.77
C ASN A 451 12.56 21.21 10.95
N TYR A 452 11.87 20.27 11.59
CA TYR A 452 10.96 19.33 10.93
C TYR A 452 9.78 20.06 10.29
N ILE A 453 9.16 21.02 11.01
CA ILE A 453 8.07 21.87 10.49
C ILE A 453 8.51 22.66 9.26
N GLU A 454 9.67 23.32 9.33
CA GLU A 454 10.18 24.17 8.25
C GLU A 454 10.58 23.36 7.02
N ARG A 455 11.35 22.28 7.18
CA ARG A 455 11.76 21.41 6.07
C ARG A 455 10.56 20.85 5.28
N ARG A 456 9.41 20.69 5.93
CA ARG A 456 8.19 20.08 5.37
C ARG A 456 7.12 21.08 4.97
N ASN A 457 7.31 22.37 5.24
CA ASN A 457 6.32 23.42 5.04
C ASN A 457 5.00 23.15 5.78
N TYR A 458 5.07 22.76 7.07
CA TYR A 458 3.91 22.74 7.96
C TYR A 458 3.60 24.15 8.51
N PRO A 459 2.34 24.47 8.86
CA PRO A 459 1.96 25.80 9.33
C PRO A 459 2.48 26.06 10.75
N ARG A 460 3.62 26.76 10.86
CA ARG A 460 4.29 27.08 12.14
C ARG A 460 3.37 27.79 13.15
N GLU A 461 2.52 28.69 12.68
CA GLU A 461 1.58 29.45 13.53
C GLU A 461 0.64 28.53 14.32
N ARG A 462 0.18 27.44 13.69
CA ARG A 462 -0.72 26.47 14.32
C ARG A 462 0.02 25.50 15.24
N LEU A 463 1.26 25.16 14.88
CA LEU A 463 2.07 24.14 15.54
C LEU A 463 3.08 24.71 16.55
N THR A 464 2.86 25.91 17.08
CA THR A 464 3.76 26.45 18.11
C THR A 464 3.54 25.71 19.44
N ILE A 465 4.64 25.28 20.07
CA ILE A 465 4.62 24.50 21.31
C ILE A 465 5.22 25.27 22.49
N ASN A 466 4.73 24.99 23.70
CA ASN A 466 5.34 25.43 24.95
C ASN A 466 6.18 24.27 25.54
N GLN A 467 7.48 24.49 25.69
CA GLN A 467 8.42 23.46 26.15
C GLN A 467 8.02 22.86 27.51
N ARG A 468 7.53 23.67 28.47
CA ARG A 468 7.14 23.19 29.81
C ARG A 468 5.91 22.28 29.75
N THR A 469 4.92 22.64 28.94
CA THR A 469 3.70 21.84 28.72
C THR A 469 4.05 20.51 28.06
N VAL A 470 4.91 20.54 27.03
CA VAL A 470 5.40 19.34 26.35
C VAL A 470 6.11 18.40 27.32
N VAL A 471 7.09 18.88 28.10
CA VAL A 471 7.82 18.05 29.07
C VAL A 471 6.87 17.37 30.06
N ASN A 472 5.92 18.12 30.60
CA ASN A 472 4.98 17.58 31.59
C ASN A 472 4.11 16.47 31.00
N HIS A 473 3.66 16.63 29.76
CA HIS A 473 2.91 15.61 29.06
C HIS A 473 3.78 14.38 28.77
N LEU A 474 4.96 14.57 28.18
CA LEU A 474 5.87 13.49 27.77
C LEU A 474 6.30 12.60 28.94
N ARG A 475 6.43 13.12 30.17
CA ARG A 475 6.80 12.33 31.37
C ARG A 475 5.75 11.32 31.83
N ASN A 476 4.54 11.35 31.28
CA ASN A 476 3.47 10.40 31.57
C ASN A 476 3.00 9.66 30.31
N ALA A 477 3.55 10.01 29.15
CA ALA A 477 3.16 9.45 27.87
C ALA A 477 3.64 8.00 27.72
N LYS A 478 2.79 7.15 27.13
CA LYS A 478 3.17 5.80 26.69
C LYS A 478 4.25 5.91 25.60
N HIS A 479 5.18 4.96 25.56
CA HIS A 479 6.29 4.92 24.59
C HIS A 479 7.27 6.10 24.63
N ILE A 480 7.21 6.97 25.64
CA ILE A 480 8.19 8.06 25.81
C ILE A 480 9.03 7.80 27.06
N VAL A 481 10.36 7.88 26.89
CA VAL A 481 11.31 7.65 27.98
C VAL A 481 12.30 8.80 28.08
N PHE A 482 12.83 9.02 29.28
CA PHE A 482 13.93 9.93 29.52
C PHE A 482 15.10 9.16 30.15
N ASP A 483 16.29 9.40 29.62
CA ASP A 483 17.52 8.78 30.11
C ASP A 483 18.03 9.46 31.40
N ARG A 484 19.17 8.98 31.91
CA ARG A 484 19.87 9.56 33.06
C ARG A 484 20.19 11.06 32.94
N LYS A 485 20.43 11.58 31.74
CA LYS A 485 20.71 13.00 31.48
C LYS A 485 19.44 13.82 31.32
N ASN A 486 18.27 13.19 31.48
CA ASN A 486 16.95 13.76 31.23
C ASN A 486 16.75 14.12 29.74
N TYR A 487 17.37 13.35 28.84
CA TYR A 487 17.17 13.48 27.40
C TYR A 487 16.03 12.55 26.98
N VAL A 488 15.14 13.04 26.12
CA VAL A 488 13.91 12.37 25.70
C VAL A 488 14.11 11.61 24.39
N ARG A 489 13.46 10.45 24.28
CA ARG A 489 13.28 9.74 23.01
C ARG A 489 12.01 8.90 23.01
N TYR A 490 11.64 8.44 21.82
CA TYR A 490 10.63 7.40 21.65
C TYR A 490 11.22 6.02 21.97
N CYS A 491 10.46 5.18 22.66
CA CYS A 491 10.80 3.82 23.07
C CYS A 491 9.68 2.86 22.68
N GLU A 492 10.00 1.93 21.78
CA GLU A 492 9.06 0.92 21.27
C GLU A 492 8.83 -0.26 22.22
N ALA A 493 9.51 -0.31 23.36
CA ALA A 493 9.40 -1.40 24.31
C ALA A 493 7.92 -1.66 24.66
N ASN A 494 7.46 -2.89 24.44
CA ASN A 494 6.12 -3.30 24.84
C ASN A 494 6.10 -3.51 26.37
N PRO A 495 5.36 -2.69 27.14
CA PRO A 495 5.39 -2.79 28.59
C PRO A 495 4.85 -4.11 29.13
N LYS A 496 3.99 -4.82 28.38
CA LYS A 496 3.48 -6.14 28.80
C LYS A 496 4.60 -7.15 29.04
N VAL A 497 5.63 -7.11 28.20
CA VAL A 497 6.79 -8.02 28.31
C VAL A 497 7.56 -7.78 29.61
N ILE A 498 7.64 -6.53 30.07
CA ILE A 498 8.26 -6.16 31.36
C ILE A 498 7.49 -6.80 32.51
N TRP A 499 6.15 -6.65 32.52
CA TRP A 499 5.30 -7.16 33.58
C TRP A 499 5.21 -8.70 33.61
N GLU A 500 5.42 -9.38 32.47
CA GLU A 500 5.41 -10.84 32.36
C GLU A 500 6.76 -11.49 32.71
N LYS A 501 7.88 -10.89 32.29
CA LYS A 501 9.21 -11.50 32.42
C LYS A 501 9.97 -11.09 33.68
N ILE A 502 9.66 -9.94 34.29
CA ILE A 502 10.30 -9.48 35.52
C ILE A 502 9.55 -9.99 36.74
N ASP A 503 10.25 -10.71 37.62
CA ASP A 503 9.72 -11.05 38.93
C ASP A 503 9.90 -9.84 39.87
N PHE A 504 8.84 -9.05 40.04
CA PHE A 504 8.85 -7.92 40.98
C PHE A 504 8.75 -8.35 42.44
N THR A 505 8.33 -9.58 42.73
CA THR A 505 8.10 -10.04 44.11
C THR A 505 9.39 -10.15 44.92
N GLN A 506 10.53 -10.34 44.26
CA GLN A 506 11.87 -10.36 44.88
C GLN A 506 12.27 -9.01 45.50
N TYR A 507 11.64 -7.90 45.10
CA TYR A 507 11.93 -6.55 45.62
C TYR A 507 10.90 -6.07 46.63
N ARG A 508 10.00 -6.95 47.09
CA ARG A 508 8.91 -6.59 47.99
C ARG A 508 9.42 -5.97 49.29
N ASN A 509 8.77 -4.91 49.75
CA ASN A 509 9.08 -4.13 50.95
C ASN A 509 10.44 -3.40 50.90
N LEU A 510 10.93 -3.06 49.70
CA LEU A 510 12.18 -2.31 49.52
C LEU A 510 11.92 -0.96 48.82
N VAL A 511 12.81 0.00 49.08
CA VAL A 511 12.92 1.24 48.29
C VAL A 511 14.15 1.12 47.40
N ILE A 512 13.92 0.90 46.11
CA ILE A 512 14.96 0.60 45.12
C ILE A 512 15.00 1.63 44.01
N SER A 513 16.15 1.72 43.35
CA SER A 513 16.28 2.33 42.03
C SER A 513 15.92 1.31 40.95
N THR A 514 15.28 1.74 39.87
CA THR A 514 15.08 0.89 38.68
C THR A 514 16.39 0.50 37.99
N GLU A 515 17.51 1.14 38.32
CA GLU A 515 18.86 0.68 37.92
C GLU A 515 19.18 -0.72 38.47
N LEU A 516 18.63 -1.08 39.64
CA LEU A 516 18.76 -2.43 40.19
C LEU A 516 18.08 -3.45 39.27
N ILE A 517 16.83 -3.19 38.90
CA ILE A 517 16.05 -4.05 38.00
C ILE A 517 16.71 -4.12 36.62
N TYR A 518 17.19 -2.98 36.10
CA TYR A 518 17.90 -2.92 34.82
C TYR A 518 19.12 -3.84 34.82
N ARG A 519 19.93 -3.80 35.88
CA ARG A 519 21.10 -4.67 36.04
C ARG A 519 20.70 -6.15 36.15
N ASP A 520 19.69 -6.45 36.96
CA ASP A 520 19.26 -7.82 37.23
C ASP A 520 18.62 -8.50 36.02
N TYR A 521 18.11 -7.70 35.07
CA TYR A 521 17.43 -8.14 33.83
C TYR A 521 18.10 -7.59 32.56
N ALA A 522 19.44 -7.44 32.56
CA ALA A 522 20.17 -6.78 31.47
C ALA A 522 19.88 -7.34 30.06
N GLU A 523 19.79 -8.67 29.90
CA GLU A 523 19.45 -9.32 28.63
C GLU A 523 18.07 -8.89 28.10
N LEU A 524 17.09 -8.77 29.00
CA LEU A 524 15.74 -8.35 28.65
C LEU A 524 15.70 -6.86 28.29
N MET A 525 16.46 -6.03 29.01
CA MET A 525 16.54 -4.59 28.70
C MET A 525 17.14 -4.37 27.31
N GLU A 526 18.17 -5.14 26.96
CA GLU A 526 18.75 -5.12 25.62
C GLU A 526 17.76 -5.58 24.54
N GLU A 527 16.99 -6.65 24.79
CA GLU A 527 15.93 -7.15 23.89
C GLU A 527 14.88 -6.07 23.58
N LEU A 528 14.52 -5.28 24.59
CA LEU A 528 13.48 -4.25 24.50
C LEU A 528 13.98 -2.85 24.11
N ASP A 529 15.29 -2.69 23.84
CA ASP A 529 15.93 -1.37 23.67
C ASP A 529 15.64 -0.40 24.83
N ILE A 530 15.78 -0.86 26.06
CA ILE A 530 15.81 -0.02 27.25
C ILE A 530 17.28 0.19 27.59
N ARG A 531 17.74 1.46 27.68
CA ARG A 531 19.18 1.79 27.68
C ARG A 531 19.77 2.04 29.07
N ASP A 532 18.93 2.37 30.04
CA ASP A 532 19.32 2.53 31.44
C ASP A 532 18.11 2.35 32.37
N GLY A 533 18.37 2.34 33.69
CA GLY A 533 17.29 2.28 34.68
C GLY A 533 16.35 3.48 34.65
N TYR A 534 16.76 4.65 34.15
CA TYR A 534 15.90 5.84 34.10
C TYR A 534 14.82 5.66 33.02
N GLU A 535 15.18 5.13 31.86
CA GLU A 535 14.20 4.79 30.82
C GLU A 535 13.23 3.73 31.31
N LEU A 536 13.73 2.67 31.99
CA LEU A 536 12.89 1.63 32.59
C LEU A 536 11.85 2.22 33.56
N PHE A 537 12.24 3.24 34.34
CA PHE A 537 11.31 3.92 35.24
C PHE A 537 10.10 4.51 34.49
N TYR A 538 10.29 5.13 33.32
CA TYR A 538 9.18 5.68 32.54
C TYR A 538 8.31 4.60 31.90
N VAL A 539 8.91 3.50 31.45
CA VAL A 539 8.16 2.34 30.96
C VAL A 539 7.27 1.77 32.06
N ILE A 540 7.79 1.59 33.27
CA ILE A 540 7.03 1.12 34.44
C ILE A 540 5.94 2.14 34.81
N LYS A 541 6.31 3.42 34.94
CA LYS A 541 5.39 4.48 35.39
C LYS A 541 4.20 4.67 34.45
N SER A 542 4.44 4.70 33.13
CA SER A 542 3.39 4.91 32.11
C SER A 542 2.49 3.70 31.90
N SER A 543 2.84 2.54 32.46
CA SER A 543 2.10 1.28 32.28
C SER A 543 1.75 0.58 33.60
N ILE A 544 1.79 1.31 34.71
CA ILE A 544 1.61 0.76 36.07
C ILE A 544 0.24 0.14 36.29
N GLU A 545 -0.74 0.54 35.50
CA GLU A 545 -2.09 -0.05 35.43
C GLU A 545 -2.11 -1.53 35.04
N ASN A 546 -1.06 -2.04 34.39
CA ASN A 546 -0.91 -3.45 34.05
C ASN A 546 -0.50 -4.32 35.24
N TRP A 547 -0.08 -3.72 36.38
CA TRP A 547 0.35 -4.45 37.55
C TRP A 547 -0.83 -4.96 38.39
N ASN A 548 -0.73 -6.20 38.85
CA ASN A 548 -1.73 -6.76 39.76
C ASN A 548 -1.51 -6.26 41.19
N THR A 549 -2.21 -5.18 41.56
CA THR A 549 -2.15 -4.54 42.89
C THR A 549 -2.55 -5.46 44.05
N SER A 550 -3.17 -6.62 43.79
CA SER A 550 -3.46 -7.61 44.84
C SER A 550 -2.19 -8.29 45.40
N LEU A 551 -1.06 -8.23 44.71
CA LEU A 551 0.23 -8.75 45.21
C LEU A 551 0.87 -7.79 46.24
N PHE A 552 1.12 -6.55 45.81
CA PHE A 552 1.54 -5.40 46.62
C PHE A 552 1.48 -4.13 45.77
N GLU A 553 1.49 -2.95 46.38
CA GLU A 553 1.49 -1.67 45.65
C GLU A 553 2.89 -1.31 45.15
N ILE A 554 2.98 -0.79 43.93
CA ILE A 554 4.23 -0.24 43.36
C ILE A 554 4.02 1.26 43.20
N ASN A 555 4.90 2.06 43.82
CA ASN A 555 4.78 3.51 43.85
C ASN A 555 6.04 4.19 43.30
N CYS A 556 5.90 4.83 42.13
CA CYS A 556 6.95 5.62 41.49
C CYS A 556 7.11 6.98 42.20
N ARG A 557 8.15 7.16 43.02
CA ARG A 557 8.33 8.36 43.88
C ARG A 557 9.09 9.49 43.19
N ARG A 558 10.40 9.31 43.01
CA ARG A 558 11.31 10.26 42.33
C ARG A 558 12.06 9.48 41.28
N VAL A 559 12.24 9.98 40.06
CA VAL A 559 13.03 9.25 39.05
C VAL A 559 14.47 9.06 39.58
N PRO A 560 15.07 7.86 39.58
CA PRO A 560 14.56 6.54 39.15
C PRO A 560 14.14 5.60 40.32
N VAL A 561 13.79 6.14 41.48
CA VAL A 561 13.41 5.43 42.72
C VAL A 561 11.92 5.02 42.75
N ILE A 562 11.69 3.74 43.05
CA ILE A 562 10.39 3.11 43.22
C ILE A 562 10.31 2.49 44.63
N VAL A 563 9.13 2.61 45.25
CA VAL A 563 8.79 1.95 46.51
C VAL A 563 7.96 0.70 46.18
N MET A 564 8.43 -0.45 46.63
CA MET A 564 7.76 -1.75 46.44
C MET A 564 7.07 -2.15 47.75
N GLY A 565 5.75 -2.06 47.83
CA GLY A 565 5.00 -2.33 49.07
C GLY A 565 5.31 -1.31 50.17
N ASP A 566 5.57 -1.80 51.38
CA ASP A 566 5.77 -0.97 52.59
C ASP A 566 7.25 -0.58 52.84
N GLY A 567 8.05 -0.48 51.78
CA GLY A 567 9.49 -0.24 51.89
C GLY A 567 9.85 1.08 52.58
N SER A 568 10.91 1.05 53.40
CA SER A 568 11.40 2.21 54.17
C SER A 568 12.91 2.43 54.03
N GLU A 569 13.28 3.62 53.53
CA GLU A 569 14.69 4.03 53.39
C GLU A 569 15.45 4.07 54.73
N GLU A 570 14.75 4.39 55.82
CA GLU A 570 15.31 4.43 57.18
C GLU A 570 15.62 3.02 57.69
N HIS A 571 14.63 2.13 57.65
CA HIS A 571 14.78 0.75 58.10
C HIS A 571 15.84 0.03 57.27
N GLN A 572 15.84 0.19 55.94
CA GLN A 572 16.83 -0.46 55.08
C GLN A 572 18.25 0.07 55.32
N ALA A 573 18.40 1.35 55.70
CA ALA A 573 19.72 1.91 56.04
C ALA A 573 20.25 1.37 57.37
N ILE A 574 19.44 1.37 58.43
CA ILE A 574 19.85 0.78 59.72
C ILE A 574 20.18 -0.70 59.55
N GLN A 575 19.32 -1.45 58.84
CA GLN A 575 19.50 -2.89 58.64
C GLN A 575 20.82 -3.18 57.91
N LEU A 576 21.09 -2.46 56.83
CA LEU A 576 22.36 -2.58 56.13
C LEU A 576 23.56 -2.27 57.03
N LEU A 577 23.45 -1.26 57.88
CA LEU A 577 24.52 -0.90 58.80
C LEU A 577 24.76 -2.01 59.83
N LYS A 578 23.70 -2.64 60.38
CA LYS A 578 23.84 -3.77 61.32
C LYS A 578 24.57 -4.95 60.69
N GLU A 579 24.30 -5.22 59.42
CA GLU A 579 24.97 -6.29 58.70
C GLU A 579 26.47 -6.01 58.50
N LEU A 580 26.82 -4.76 58.16
CA LEU A 580 28.18 -4.39 57.76
C LEU A 580 29.08 -3.89 58.87
N SER A 581 28.51 -3.48 60.01
CA SER A 581 29.25 -2.83 61.09
C SER A 581 30.35 -3.74 61.67
N PRO A 582 31.57 -3.21 61.90
CA PRO A 582 32.01 -1.85 61.61
C PRO A 582 32.41 -1.67 60.14
N ILE A 583 32.01 -0.55 59.52
CA ILE A 583 32.31 -0.23 58.12
C ILE A 583 32.70 1.24 57.96
N ASP A 584 33.62 1.53 57.05
CA ASP A 584 33.98 2.92 56.75
C ASP A 584 32.85 3.66 56.03
N PHE A 585 32.87 4.98 56.15
CA PHE A 585 31.86 5.85 55.54
C PHE A 585 31.64 5.58 54.05
N GLN A 586 32.72 5.43 53.29
CA GLN A 586 32.64 5.36 51.84
C GLN A 586 32.12 3.98 51.39
N SER A 587 32.64 2.91 51.98
CA SER A 587 32.19 1.54 51.69
C SER A 587 30.74 1.29 52.09
N TYR A 588 30.21 1.94 53.13
CA TYR A 588 28.79 1.82 53.47
C TYR A 588 27.87 2.27 52.33
N TYR A 589 28.12 3.45 51.74
CA TYR A 589 27.26 3.96 50.67
C TYR A 589 27.47 3.23 49.34
N GLU A 590 28.66 2.67 49.12
CA GLU A 590 28.92 1.77 47.98
C GLU A 590 28.13 0.48 48.13
N ALA A 591 28.09 -0.08 49.34
CA ALA A 591 27.28 -1.26 49.67
C ALA A 591 25.77 -0.97 49.54
N TYR A 592 25.32 0.23 49.91
CA TYR A 592 23.93 0.66 49.74
C TYR A 592 23.54 0.77 48.26
N GLU A 593 24.42 1.33 47.43
CA GLU A 593 24.24 1.40 45.98
C GLU A 593 24.18 0.01 45.35
N GLU A 594 25.07 -0.90 45.76
CA GLU A 594 25.10 -2.26 45.25
C GLU A 594 23.80 -3.01 45.53
N ARG A 595 23.26 -2.91 46.76
CA ARG A 595 22.07 -3.65 47.19
C ARG A 595 20.75 -3.07 46.67
N PHE A 596 20.59 -1.75 46.68
CA PHE A 596 19.31 -1.10 46.37
C PHE A 596 19.30 -0.38 45.01
N GLY A 597 20.45 -0.33 44.31
CA GLY A 597 20.63 0.41 43.06
C GLY A 597 20.61 1.94 43.22
N VAL A 598 20.48 2.45 44.45
CA VAL A 598 20.41 3.88 44.73
C VAL A 598 21.84 4.42 44.82
N ARG A 599 22.21 5.32 43.90
CA ARG A 599 23.58 5.85 43.85
C ARG A 599 24.09 6.36 45.18
N LYS A 600 25.34 6.07 45.49
CA LYS A 600 25.98 6.46 46.74
C LYS A 600 25.85 7.95 47.03
N GLU A 601 26.02 8.83 46.03
CA GLU A 601 25.88 10.28 46.24
C GLU A 601 24.42 10.67 46.55
N SER A 602 23.44 9.96 45.97
CA SER A 602 22.01 10.20 46.22
C SER A 602 21.55 9.64 47.57
N ALA A 603 22.13 8.53 48.01
CA ALA A 603 21.90 7.96 49.33
C ALA A 603 22.53 8.83 50.42
N GLN A 604 23.77 9.30 50.23
CA GLN A 604 24.45 10.26 51.11
C GLN A 604 23.64 11.54 51.28
N GLY A 605 23.14 12.10 50.16
CA GLY A 605 22.34 13.31 50.15
C GLY A 605 20.90 13.14 50.66
N ASN A 606 20.44 11.92 50.95
CA ASN A 606 19.09 11.68 51.46
C ASN A 606 19.05 11.91 52.97
N PRO A 607 18.31 12.93 53.48
CA PRO A 607 18.26 13.22 54.91
C PRO A 607 17.70 12.08 55.77
N THR A 608 16.85 11.23 55.19
CA THR A 608 16.27 10.06 55.87
C THR A 608 17.35 9.03 56.19
N ILE A 609 18.28 8.81 55.26
CA ILE A 609 19.37 7.84 55.38
C ILE A 609 20.51 8.43 56.22
N SER A 610 21.03 9.60 55.84
CA SER A 610 22.16 10.21 56.53
C SER A 610 21.80 10.66 57.95
N GLY A 611 20.57 11.13 58.17
CA GLY A 611 20.09 11.57 59.48
C GLY A 611 20.04 10.45 60.50
N ILE A 612 19.58 9.25 60.11
CA ILE A 612 19.50 8.12 61.04
C ILE A 612 20.87 7.49 61.30
N LEU A 613 21.73 7.42 60.27
CA LEU A 613 23.08 6.86 60.37
C LEU A 613 24.04 7.76 61.16
N ALA A 614 23.78 9.07 61.24
CA ALA A 614 24.61 10.02 61.99
C ALA A 614 24.79 9.62 63.46
N ASN A 615 23.81 8.91 64.04
CA ASN A 615 23.87 8.41 65.42
C ASN A 615 24.97 7.34 65.64
N TYR A 616 25.45 6.72 64.57
CA TYR A 616 26.41 5.60 64.60
C TYR A 616 27.77 5.96 63.99
N TYR A 617 28.00 7.24 63.67
CA TYR A 617 29.21 7.69 62.99
C TYR A 617 30.25 8.23 63.97
N THR A 618 31.45 7.63 63.97
CA THR A 618 32.60 8.11 64.77
C THR A 618 33.88 8.07 63.94
N GLU A 619 34.59 9.19 63.83
CA GLU A 619 35.94 9.29 63.21
C GLU A 619 36.09 8.61 61.83
N GLY A 620 35.07 8.67 60.96
CA GLY A 620 35.13 8.10 59.60
C GLY A 620 34.58 6.68 59.47
N ILE A 621 34.14 6.08 60.58
CA ILE A 621 33.63 4.71 60.64
C ILE A 621 32.19 4.75 61.17
N TYR A 622 31.30 4.00 60.54
CA TYR A 622 30.02 3.66 61.11
C TYR A 622 30.17 2.40 61.97
N ALA A 623 29.87 2.53 63.25
CA ALA A 623 29.89 1.45 64.22
C ALA A 623 28.61 1.49 65.04
N ILE A 624 27.89 0.38 65.01
CA ILE A 624 26.73 0.12 65.86
C ILE A 624 27.06 -1.05 66.77
N ASP A 625 26.82 -0.89 68.06
CA ASP A 625 26.92 -1.98 69.04
C ASP A 625 25.80 -2.97 68.77
N VAL A 626 26.14 -4.04 68.07
CA VAL A 626 25.20 -5.08 67.68
C VAL A 626 25.13 -6.15 68.77
N PRO A 627 23.93 -6.51 69.25
CA PRO A 627 23.78 -7.54 70.28
C PRO A 627 24.20 -8.91 69.76
N SER A 628 24.59 -9.79 70.69
CA SER A 628 24.74 -11.22 70.38
C SER A 628 23.38 -11.91 70.36
N ILE A 629 23.31 -13.02 69.62
CA ILE A 629 22.18 -13.95 69.72
C ILE A 629 22.10 -14.48 71.15
N ASP A 630 20.89 -14.49 71.73
CA ASP A 630 20.64 -14.98 73.08
C ASP A 630 21.03 -16.47 73.16
N GLU A 631 21.72 -16.88 74.22
CA GLU A 631 22.21 -18.26 74.37
C GLU A 631 21.11 -19.32 74.23
N ARG A 632 19.85 -18.98 74.56
CA ARG A 632 18.69 -19.87 74.41
C ARG A 632 18.34 -20.17 72.95
N ASP A 633 18.64 -19.26 72.04
CA ASP A 633 18.31 -19.36 70.62
C ASP A 633 19.48 -19.94 69.80
N VAL A 634 20.72 -19.80 70.29
CA VAL A 634 21.95 -20.21 69.58
C VAL A 634 21.90 -21.63 69.06
N ALA A 635 21.47 -22.60 69.88
CA ALA A 635 21.45 -24.01 69.48
C ALA A 635 20.46 -24.26 68.33
N ALA A 636 19.25 -23.71 68.44
CA ALA A 636 18.21 -23.88 67.44
C ALA A 636 18.56 -23.16 66.13
N PHE A 637 19.10 -21.94 66.21
CA PHE A 637 19.49 -21.21 65.01
C PHE A 637 20.71 -21.81 64.31
N LYS A 638 21.64 -22.40 65.08
CA LYS A 638 22.77 -23.13 64.50
C LYS A 638 22.31 -24.36 63.71
N GLU A 639 21.32 -25.10 64.22
CA GLU A 639 20.71 -26.21 63.46
C GLU A 639 20.09 -25.73 62.13
N VAL A 640 19.49 -24.54 62.11
CA VAL A 640 18.99 -23.93 60.87
C VAL A 640 20.12 -23.57 59.92
N LEU A 641 21.16 -22.89 60.41
CA LEU A 641 22.27 -22.47 59.56
C LEU A 641 22.93 -23.65 58.85
N GLU A 642 23.13 -24.75 59.57
CA GLU A 642 23.74 -25.99 59.05
C GLU A 642 22.92 -26.66 57.93
N ILE A 643 21.67 -26.24 57.68
CA ILE A 643 20.85 -26.76 56.57
C ILE A 643 21.44 -26.38 55.21
N LYS A 644 22.01 -25.17 55.07
CA LYS A 644 22.61 -24.70 53.82
C LYS A 644 24.00 -24.13 54.04
N ASN A 645 24.87 -24.34 53.06
CA ASN A 645 26.21 -23.77 53.03
C ASN A 645 26.24 -22.31 52.53
N PHE A 646 25.14 -21.86 51.92
CA PHE A 646 24.96 -20.51 51.41
C PHE A 646 23.53 -20.05 51.63
N TRP A 647 23.38 -18.81 52.06
CA TRP A 647 22.11 -18.18 52.38
C TRP A 647 22.05 -16.80 51.75
N PHE A 648 20.92 -16.42 51.16
CA PHE A 648 20.65 -15.01 50.90
C PHE A 648 20.19 -14.32 52.18
N THR A 649 20.58 -13.07 52.36
CA THR A 649 20.30 -12.33 53.60
C THR A 649 18.81 -12.31 53.94
N ASP A 650 17.93 -12.05 52.97
CA ASP A 650 16.47 -12.00 53.19
C ASP A 650 15.86 -13.36 53.59
N GLU A 651 16.41 -14.48 53.09
CA GLU A 651 16.00 -15.82 53.52
C GLU A 651 16.42 -16.08 54.96
N LEU A 652 17.65 -15.69 55.26
CA LEU A 652 18.26 -15.90 56.56
C LEU A 652 17.60 -15.05 57.65
N GLU A 653 17.21 -13.82 57.32
CA GLU A 653 16.43 -12.93 58.20
C GLU A 653 15.09 -13.56 58.58
N ARG A 654 14.34 -14.13 57.63
CA ARG A 654 13.06 -14.79 57.90
C ARG A 654 13.20 -15.99 58.83
N GLU A 655 14.21 -16.83 58.64
CA GLU A 655 14.45 -17.96 59.53
C GLU A 655 14.98 -17.51 60.90
N PHE A 656 15.74 -16.42 60.95
CA PHE A 656 16.18 -15.80 62.20
C PHE A 656 14.98 -15.31 63.03
N GLU A 657 14.07 -14.52 62.45
CA GLU A 657 12.86 -14.03 63.13
C GLU A 657 11.98 -15.17 63.66
N LYS A 658 11.92 -16.27 62.93
CA LYS A 658 11.09 -17.44 63.26
C LYS A 658 11.65 -18.27 64.41
N VAL A 659 12.98 -18.43 64.48
CA VAL A 659 13.64 -19.33 65.42
C VAL A 659 14.18 -18.60 66.65
N CYS A 660 14.67 -17.37 66.48
CA CYS A 660 15.29 -16.58 67.54
C CYS A 660 14.26 -15.72 68.29
N ILE A 661 13.34 -16.34 69.03
CA ILE A 661 12.25 -15.63 69.74
C ILE A 661 12.71 -14.85 70.99
N HIS A 662 13.92 -15.11 71.48
CA HIS A 662 14.49 -14.46 72.66
C HIS A 662 15.57 -13.43 72.33
N SER A 663 16.05 -13.44 71.08
CA SER A 663 17.02 -12.49 70.55
C SER A 663 16.31 -11.28 69.94
N SER A 664 16.92 -10.11 70.03
CA SER A 664 16.46 -8.94 69.27
C SER A 664 16.82 -9.09 67.79
N ASP A 665 16.04 -8.48 66.89
CA ASP A 665 16.34 -8.43 65.46
C ASP A 665 17.77 -7.90 65.17
N ASP A 666 18.25 -6.99 66.01
CA ASP A 666 19.60 -6.41 65.94
C ASP A 666 20.73 -7.44 66.14
N ALA A 667 20.41 -8.63 66.63
CA ALA A 667 21.37 -9.73 66.78
C ALA A 667 21.68 -10.44 65.44
N PHE A 668 20.99 -10.07 64.37
CA PHE A 668 21.33 -10.42 62.99
C PHE A 668 22.46 -9.52 62.47
N ASN A 669 23.71 -9.91 62.69
CA ASN A 669 24.89 -9.10 62.35
C ASN A 669 26.15 -9.94 62.09
N SER A 670 27.11 -9.38 61.35
CA SER A 670 28.34 -10.10 60.95
C SER A 670 29.10 -10.73 62.12
N ALA A 671 29.17 -10.05 63.27
CA ALA A 671 29.88 -10.56 64.45
C ALA A 671 29.17 -11.77 65.11
N ALA A 672 27.84 -11.82 65.07
CA ALA A 672 27.06 -12.95 65.52
C ALA A 672 27.24 -14.16 64.59
N PHE A 673 27.10 -13.98 63.27
CA PHE A 673 27.30 -15.06 62.29
C PHE A 673 28.71 -15.62 62.33
N LYS A 674 29.73 -14.78 62.50
CA LYS A 674 31.13 -15.25 62.59
C LYS A 674 31.36 -16.18 63.77
N ARG A 675 30.69 -15.95 64.91
CA ARG A 675 30.74 -16.85 66.07
C ARG A 675 30.03 -18.18 65.83
N LEU A 676 29.05 -18.21 64.93
CA LEU A 676 28.32 -19.41 64.52
C LEU A 676 28.99 -20.18 63.37
N GLY A 677 30.10 -19.68 62.83
CA GLY A 677 30.86 -20.33 61.75
C GLY A 677 30.39 -19.96 60.35
N TYR A 678 29.73 -18.81 60.18
CA TYR A 678 29.33 -18.27 58.88
C TYR A 678 29.92 -16.87 58.69
N THR A 679 30.33 -16.54 57.47
CA THR A 679 30.68 -15.18 57.08
C THR A 679 29.46 -14.55 56.42
N LEU A 680 28.93 -13.49 57.04
CA LEU A 680 27.90 -12.64 56.46
C LEU A 680 28.58 -11.58 55.58
N ASN A 681 28.22 -11.59 54.29
CA ASN A 681 28.61 -10.60 53.30
C ASN A 681 27.38 -9.79 52.88
N MET A 682 27.60 -8.81 52.01
CA MET A 682 26.54 -8.01 51.42
C MET A 682 25.55 -8.87 50.62
N GLY A 683 24.34 -9.01 51.15
CA GLY A 683 23.22 -9.72 50.51
C GLY A 683 23.26 -11.25 50.61
N TYR A 684 24.31 -11.83 51.19
CA TYR A 684 24.41 -13.29 51.38
C TYR A 684 25.35 -13.68 52.51
N ALA A 685 25.20 -14.88 53.05
CA ALA A 685 26.12 -15.51 54.00
C ALA A 685 26.58 -16.87 53.47
N TYR A 686 27.81 -17.26 53.81
CA TYR A 686 28.35 -18.57 53.45
C TYR A 686 29.11 -19.19 54.63
N ASN A 687 29.17 -20.52 54.64
CA ASN A 687 29.83 -21.28 55.69
C ASN A 687 31.35 -21.04 55.68
N ASP A 688 31.94 -20.79 56.85
CA ASP A 688 33.37 -20.48 56.99
C ASP A 688 34.30 -21.62 56.57
N ILE A 689 33.79 -22.86 56.45
CA ILE A 689 34.55 -24.01 55.96
C ILE A 689 35.19 -23.74 54.59
N TYR A 690 34.53 -22.95 53.72
CA TYR A 690 35.04 -22.67 52.37
C TYR A 690 36.11 -21.59 52.35
N SER A 691 36.31 -20.82 53.43
CA SER A 691 37.23 -19.66 53.57
C SER A 691 37.02 -18.47 52.63
N SER A 692 36.41 -18.67 51.45
CA SER A 692 35.97 -17.62 50.54
C SER A 692 34.74 -18.06 49.74
N VAL A 693 33.96 -17.09 49.26
CA VAL A 693 32.77 -17.39 48.43
C VAL A 693 33.14 -18.01 47.07
N VAL A 694 34.32 -17.70 46.52
CA VAL A 694 34.81 -18.30 45.26
C VAL A 694 35.07 -19.79 45.46
N ASN A 695 35.66 -20.18 46.59
CA ASN A 695 35.88 -21.58 46.93
C ASN A 695 34.55 -22.32 47.17
N TYR A 696 33.53 -21.63 47.71
CA TYR A 696 32.18 -22.18 47.80
C TYR A 696 31.62 -22.46 46.39
N PHE A 697 31.73 -21.51 45.46
CA PHE A 697 31.30 -21.74 44.08
C PHE A 697 32.04 -22.92 43.44
N ASP A 698 33.35 -23.01 43.63
CA ASP A 698 34.16 -24.13 43.10
C ASP A 698 33.73 -25.50 43.68
N ALA A 699 33.45 -25.56 44.98
CA ALA A 699 33.14 -26.81 45.66
C ALA A 699 31.69 -27.27 45.47
N GLU A 700 30.73 -26.35 45.44
CA GLU A 700 29.29 -26.68 45.47
C GLU A 700 28.60 -26.46 44.12
N LEU A 701 29.09 -25.56 43.27
CA LEU A 701 28.45 -25.23 41.99
C LEU A 701 29.27 -25.77 40.82
N PHE A 702 30.55 -25.39 40.72
CA PHE A 702 31.47 -25.80 39.66
C PHE A 702 32.17 -27.13 39.93
N SER A 703 31.59 -27.97 40.80
CA SER A 703 32.00 -29.37 41.00
C SER A 703 31.16 -30.37 40.20
N SER A 704 30.02 -29.92 39.66
CA SER A 704 29.08 -30.78 38.91
C SER A 704 29.43 -30.84 37.42
N ASP A 705 29.23 -32.01 36.80
CA ASP A 705 29.46 -32.21 35.37
C ASP A 705 28.55 -31.32 34.48
N ILE A 706 27.38 -30.95 34.98
CA ILE A 706 26.44 -30.04 34.32
C ILE A 706 26.03 -28.97 35.34
N VAL A 707 26.12 -27.71 34.94
CA VAL A 707 25.70 -26.55 35.73
C VAL A 707 24.65 -25.79 34.93
N ASP A 708 23.39 -25.89 35.32
CA ASP A 708 22.30 -25.11 34.74
C ASP A 708 22.09 -23.82 35.55
N LEU A 709 22.49 -22.68 34.99
CA LEU A 709 22.33 -21.39 35.63
C LEU A 709 20.85 -20.96 35.74
N ASN A 710 19.93 -21.60 35.02
CA ASN A 710 18.50 -21.33 35.15
C ASN A 710 17.90 -21.98 36.41
N GLU A 711 18.51 -23.05 36.92
CA GLU A 711 18.11 -23.71 38.17
C GLU A 711 18.73 -23.04 39.40
N LEU A 712 19.80 -22.27 39.21
CA LEU A 712 20.40 -21.48 40.27
C LEU A 712 19.53 -20.26 40.59
N ASP A 713 19.62 -19.82 41.84
CA ASP A 713 18.98 -18.59 42.27
C ASP A 713 19.52 -17.40 41.44
N ARG A 714 18.61 -16.63 40.83
CA ARG A 714 18.98 -15.48 39.99
C ARG A 714 19.82 -14.46 40.74
N ARG A 715 19.57 -14.28 42.04
CA ARG A 715 20.36 -13.39 42.90
C ARG A 715 21.82 -13.82 42.97
N LEU A 716 22.09 -15.13 42.89
CA LEU A 716 23.45 -15.69 42.86
C LEU A 716 24.14 -15.35 41.54
N VAL A 717 23.44 -15.61 40.42
CA VAL A 717 23.99 -15.47 39.07
C VAL A 717 24.31 -14.00 38.75
N ASN A 718 23.56 -13.07 39.35
CA ASN A 718 23.78 -11.63 39.17
C ASN A 718 24.90 -11.06 40.06
N LEU A 719 25.47 -11.83 41.00
CA LEU A 719 26.61 -11.35 41.78
C LEU A 719 27.81 -11.08 40.88
N SER A 720 28.41 -9.90 41.05
CA SER A 720 29.63 -9.50 40.32
C SER A 720 30.77 -10.52 40.49
N ILE A 721 30.94 -11.02 41.72
CA ILE A 721 31.95 -12.03 42.06
C ILE A 721 31.65 -13.40 41.43
N PHE A 722 30.37 -13.77 41.30
CA PHE A 722 29.97 -15.00 40.61
C PHE A 722 30.25 -14.90 39.11
N ASN A 723 29.85 -13.79 38.47
CA ASN A 723 30.12 -13.56 37.04
C ASN A 723 31.62 -13.55 36.72
N SER A 724 32.43 -12.97 37.60
CA SER A 724 33.90 -12.99 37.47
C SER A 724 34.47 -14.40 37.56
N ALA A 725 33.98 -15.20 38.51
CA ALA A 725 34.38 -16.61 38.66
C ALA A 725 33.94 -17.45 37.45
N LEU A 726 32.69 -17.31 37.01
CA LEU A 726 32.11 -17.99 35.85
C LEU A 726 32.88 -17.66 34.57
N TYR A 727 33.21 -16.39 34.33
CA TYR A 727 33.99 -15.96 33.18
C TYR A 727 35.36 -16.65 33.16
N LYS A 728 36.04 -16.71 34.31
CA LYS A 728 37.31 -17.40 34.45
C LYS A 728 37.19 -18.89 34.11
N LYS A 729 36.19 -19.58 34.66
CA LYS A 729 35.91 -21.01 34.36
C LYS A 729 35.67 -21.28 32.86
N LYS A 730 35.00 -20.37 32.18
CA LYS A 730 34.77 -20.44 30.72
C LYS A 730 36.09 -20.25 29.94
N MET A 731 36.92 -19.28 30.32
CA MET A 731 38.18 -18.98 29.62
C MET A 731 39.28 -20.02 29.88
N ASP A 732 39.30 -20.62 31.08
CA ASP A 732 40.20 -21.72 31.42
C ASP A 732 39.78 -23.05 30.76
N LEU A 733 38.68 -23.06 29.97
CA LEU A 733 38.07 -24.21 29.31
C LEU A 733 37.69 -25.35 30.28
N GLU A 734 37.49 -25.03 31.57
CA GLU A 734 36.96 -25.98 32.55
C GLU A 734 35.49 -26.31 32.24
N TYR A 735 34.74 -25.31 31.78
CA TYR A 735 33.34 -25.41 31.39
C TYR A 735 33.07 -24.83 30.01
N ILE A 736 32.30 -25.57 29.21
CA ILE A 736 31.80 -25.12 27.92
C ILE A 736 30.29 -24.88 28.06
N GLU A 737 29.83 -23.73 27.59
CA GLU A 737 28.40 -23.44 27.54
C GLU A 737 27.78 -24.15 26.33
N VAL A 738 26.95 -25.17 26.58
CA VAL A 738 26.41 -26.07 25.54
C VAL A 738 25.02 -25.67 25.07
N ALA A 739 24.29 -24.92 25.88
CA ALA A 739 23.03 -24.28 25.55
C ALA A 739 22.96 -22.96 26.36
N PRO A 740 22.06 -22.02 26.03
CA PRO A 740 21.96 -20.77 26.78
C PRO A 740 21.84 -21.03 28.27
N LYS A 741 22.78 -20.51 29.07
CA LYS A 741 22.84 -20.66 30.53
C LYS A 741 23.08 -22.09 31.04
N ILE A 742 23.41 -23.05 30.18
CA ILE A 742 23.74 -24.43 30.57
C ILE A 742 25.20 -24.70 30.25
N LEU A 743 26.00 -24.99 31.29
CA LEU A 743 27.41 -25.34 31.17
C LEU A 743 27.63 -26.84 31.40
N MET A 744 28.57 -27.42 30.66
CA MET A 744 29.08 -28.75 30.92
C MET A 744 30.57 -28.70 31.20
N SER A 745 31.04 -29.50 32.14
CA SER A 745 32.47 -29.71 32.39
C SER A 745 33.13 -30.24 31.11
N ILE A 746 34.40 -29.93 30.88
CA ILE A 746 35.11 -30.45 29.69
C ILE A 746 35.10 -31.98 29.62
N SER A 747 35.14 -32.66 30.78
CA SER A 747 35.02 -34.11 30.89
C SER A 747 33.64 -34.61 30.46
N GLN A 748 32.57 -33.91 30.83
CA GLN A 748 31.22 -34.26 30.43
C GLN A 748 30.96 -33.99 28.94
N VAL A 749 31.52 -32.90 28.41
CA VAL A 749 31.48 -32.62 26.97
C VAL A 749 32.17 -33.74 26.18
N GLU A 750 33.32 -34.23 26.65
CA GLU A 750 34.01 -35.36 26.04
C GLU A 750 33.18 -36.65 26.11
N TYR A 751 32.52 -36.91 27.24
CA TYR A 751 31.65 -38.08 27.41
C TYR A 751 30.42 -38.05 26.48
N VAL A 752 29.71 -36.92 26.40
CA VAL A 752 28.44 -36.80 25.66
C VAL A 752 28.66 -36.60 24.16
N TYR A 753 29.63 -35.76 23.77
CA TYR A 753 29.84 -35.34 22.39
C TYR A 753 31.10 -35.96 21.75
N GLY A 754 31.97 -36.62 22.53
CA GLY A 754 33.26 -37.11 22.01
C GLY A 754 34.24 -35.99 21.61
N ILE A 755 34.05 -34.79 22.17
CA ILE A 755 34.84 -33.59 21.89
C ILE A 755 35.87 -33.45 23.01
N THR A 756 37.13 -33.65 22.68
CA THR A 756 38.23 -33.50 23.64
C THR A 756 38.66 -32.03 23.75
N ILE A 757 39.41 -31.67 24.79
CA ILE A 757 40.02 -30.34 24.90
C ILE A 757 40.93 -30.00 23.69
N SER A 758 41.56 -31.02 23.09
CA SER A 758 42.32 -30.84 21.84
C SER A 758 41.42 -30.49 20.67
N ASP A 759 40.22 -31.06 20.59
CA ASP A 759 39.26 -30.74 19.54
C ASP A 759 38.67 -29.33 19.72
N VAL A 760 38.41 -28.91 20.97
CA VAL A 760 38.05 -27.52 21.30
C VAL A 760 39.11 -26.55 20.78
N LYS A 761 40.39 -26.81 21.07
CA LYS A 761 41.49 -25.95 20.58
C LYS A 761 41.60 -25.95 19.07
N LYS A 762 41.40 -27.08 18.39
CA LYS A 762 41.35 -27.12 16.92
C LYS A 762 40.20 -26.31 16.34
N LEU A 763 39.02 -26.33 16.98
CA LEU A 763 37.89 -25.49 16.58
C LEU A 763 38.21 -24.00 16.75
N GLN A 764 38.85 -23.64 17.86
CA GLN A 764 39.32 -22.27 18.10
C GLN A 764 40.35 -21.83 17.05
N GLU A 765 41.32 -22.67 16.70
CA GLU A 765 42.29 -22.39 15.63
C GLU A 765 41.62 -22.33 14.24
N TRP A 766 40.64 -23.20 13.98
CA TRP A 766 39.92 -23.24 12.70
C TRP A 766 39.17 -21.93 12.43
N VAL A 767 38.46 -21.41 13.44
CA VAL A 767 37.67 -20.17 13.27
C VAL A 767 38.56 -18.94 13.04
N LEU A 768 39.79 -18.92 13.56
CA LEU A 768 40.74 -17.81 13.33
C LEU A 768 41.15 -17.70 11.84
N ASN A 769 41.10 -18.81 11.11
CA ASN A 769 41.42 -18.87 9.68
C ASN A 769 40.22 -18.58 8.76
N CYS A 770 39.02 -18.32 9.31
CA CYS A 770 37.85 -18.00 8.51
C CYS A 770 37.95 -16.59 7.89
N GLU A 771 37.50 -16.44 6.65
CA GLU A 771 37.56 -15.15 5.94
C GLU A 771 36.43 -14.20 6.32
N ASP A 772 35.29 -14.72 6.79
CA ASP A 772 34.12 -13.90 7.13
C ASP A 772 34.45 -12.87 8.22
N LYS A 773 33.96 -11.64 7.99
CA LYS A 773 34.20 -10.53 8.91
C LYS A 773 33.39 -10.64 10.20
N TYR A 774 32.10 -10.97 10.06
CA TYR A 774 31.17 -11.21 11.15
C TYR A 774 30.60 -12.61 11.01
N PHE A 775 30.56 -13.36 12.11
CA PHE A 775 30.19 -14.75 12.05
C PHE A 775 29.69 -15.28 13.39
N ASN A 776 29.05 -16.43 13.35
CA ASN A 776 28.88 -17.33 14.48
C ASN A 776 28.83 -18.77 13.94
N ALA A 777 28.54 -19.76 14.78
CA ALA A 777 28.50 -21.12 14.27
C ALA A 777 27.41 -21.31 13.20
N HIS A 778 26.23 -20.68 13.36
CA HIS A 778 25.14 -20.74 12.39
C HIS A 778 25.61 -20.31 10.98
N SER A 779 26.21 -19.12 10.88
CA SER A 779 26.69 -18.58 9.60
C SER A 779 27.85 -19.39 9.00
N LEU A 780 28.60 -20.13 9.82
CA LEU A 780 29.74 -20.94 9.40
C LEU A 780 29.40 -22.43 9.24
N TRP A 781 28.17 -22.85 9.55
CA TRP A 781 27.85 -24.27 9.80
C TRP A 781 28.12 -25.17 8.58
N ASN A 782 27.82 -24.69 7.38
CA ASN A 782 28.06 -25.42 6.14
C ASN A 782 29.57 -25.67 5.91
N ARG A 783 30.42 -24.65 6.12
CA ARG A 783 31.89 -24.80 6.01
C ARG A 783 32.47 -25.68 7.12
N LEU A 784 31.90 -25.58 8.32
CA LEU A 784 32.29 -26.44 9.43
C LEU A 784 31.91 -27.91 9.17
N SER A 785 30.84 -28.14 8.42
CA SER A 785 30.43 -29.49 8.03
C SER A 785 31.41 -30.14 7.05
N GLU A 786 32.06 -29.34 6.19
CA GLU A 786 33.10 -29.82 5.28
C GLU A 786 34.41 -30.18 6.01
N SER A 787 34.66 -29.62 7.20
CA SER A 787 35.87 -29.91 8.00
C SER A 787 35.74 -31.14 8.92
N GLY A 788 34.56 -31.78 8.96
CA GLY A 788 34.31 -33.01 9.72
C GLY A 788 34.06 -32.82 11.21
N PHE A 789 34.01 -31.57 11.71
CA PHE A 789 33.71 -31.27 13.11
C PHE A 789 32.20 -31.26 13.41
N SER A 790 31.34 -31.04 12.41
CA SER A 790 29.88 -30.92 12.62
C SER A 790 29.24 -32.20 13.15
N GLU A 791 29.73 -33.38 12.74
CA GLU A 791 29.23 -34.68 13.20
C GLU A 791 29.44 -34.86 14.71
N LYS A 792 30.58 -34.41 15.24
CA LYS A 792 30.86 -34.44 16.69
C LYS A 792 30.01 -33.44 17.46
N LEU A 793 29.71 -32.29 16.86
CA LEU A 793 28.94 -31.21 17.50
C LEU A 793 27.43 -31.49 17.54
N GLN A 794 26.94 -32.54 16.86
CA GLN A 794 25.52 -32.95 16.85
C GLN A 794 24.54 -31.80 16.53
N ASN A 795 24.88 -30.92 15.59
CA ASN A 795 24.09 -29.72 15.24
C ASN A 795 23.94 -28.68 16.36
N ASN A 796 24.80 -28.71 17.37
CA ASN A 796 24.79 -27.73 18.45
C ASN A 796 25.60 -26.46 18.08
N GLU A 797 24.95 -25.55 17.37
CA GLU A 797 25.50 -24.27 16.94
C GLU A 797 25.83 -23.34 18.12
N TRP A 798 25.03 -23.38 19.18
CA TRP A 798 25.26 -22.55 20.36
C TRP A 798 26.57 -22.91 21.05
N MET A 799 26.77 -24.20 21.31
CA MET A 799 28.00 -24.73 21.90
C MET A 799 29.22 -24.38 21.05
N CYS A 800 29.11 -24.55 19.73
CA CYS A 800 30.19 -24.23 18.82
C CYS A 800 30.53 -22.73 18.83
N THR A 801 29.51 -21.86 18.86
CA THR A 801 29.70 -20.40 18.99
C THR A 801 30.37 -20.05 20.32
N CYS A 802 30.00 -20.74 21.41
CA CYS A 802 30.62 -20.57 22.72
C CYS A 802 32.09 -21.01 22.74
N ILE A 803 32.42 -22.13 22.10
CA ILE A 803 33.81 -22.59 21.92
C ILE A 803 34.63 -21.54 21.16
N PHE A 804 34.08 -20.98 20.07
CA PHE A 804 34.77 -19.94 19.30
C PHE A 804 35.09 -18.69 20.12
N ARG A 805 34.17 -18.22 20.98
CA ARG A 805 34.38 -17.01 21.79
C ARG A 805 35.24 -17.22 23.04
N GLN A 806 35.49 -18.45 23.49
CA GLN A 806 36.28 -18.74 24.70
C GLN A 806 37.79 -18.60 24.46
N GLN A 807 38.21 -17.48 23.87
CA GLN A 807 39.60 -17.13 23.59
C GLN A 807 39.74 -15.60 23.46
N GLU A 808 40.92 -15.07 23.75
CA GLU A 808 41.16 -13.61 23.74
C GLU A 808 41.12 -12.99 22.33
N ALA A 809 41.41 -13.78 21.29
CA ALA A 809 41.50 -13.30 19.91
C ALA A 809 40.14 -13.03 19.23
N ILE A 810 39.02 -13.37 19.88
CA ILE A 810 37.68 -13.21 19.32
C ILE A 810 36.84 -12.32 20.22
N ALA A 811 36.40 -11.21 19.67
CA ALA A 811 35.39 -10.36 20.28
C ALA A 811 33.99 -10.95 20.06
N SER A 812 33.12 -10.76 21.04
CA SER A 812 31.72 -11.20 20.97
C SER A 812 30.77 -10.07 21.31
N LEU A 813 29.69 -9.97 20.54
CA LEU A 813 28.57 -9.08 20.76
C LEU A 813 27.35 -9.96 21.03
N GLN A 814 26.84 -9.86 22.25
CA GLN A 814 25.55 -10.44 22.58
C GLN A 814 24.48 -9.63 21.84
N VAL A 815 23.51 -10.30 21.24
CA VAL A 815 22.32 -9.68 20.66
C VAL A 815 21.10 -10.51 21.03
N ALA A 816 19.90 -9.95 20.85
CA ALA A 816 18.68 -10.67 21.14
C ALA A 816 18.67 -12.05 20.47
N GLY A 817 18.59 -13.11 21.27
CA GLY A 817 18.50 -14.50 20.80
C GLY A 817 19.79 -15.14 20.28
N GLY A 818 20.95 -14.46 20.24
CA GLY A 818 22.19 -15.03 19.72
C GLY A 818 23.46 -14.24 20.03
N ILE A 819 24.59 -14.72 19.51
CA ILE A 819 25.91 -14.11 19.68
C ILE A 819 26.54 -13.92 18.31
N ILE A 820 27.10 -12.74 18.07
CA ILE A 820 27.84 -12.40 16.85
C ILE A 820 29.31 -12.20 17.22
N LEU A 821 30.21 -12.79 16.45
CA LEU A 821 31.64 -12.80 16.68
C LEU A 821 32.38 -12.00 15.62
N CYS A 822 33.52 -11.43 16.01
CA CYS A 822 34.48 -10.79 15.12
C CYS A 822 35.89 -10.93 15.69
N ARG A 823 36.91 -10.88 14.83
CA ARG A 823 38.33 -10.95 15.23
C ARG A 823 38.87 -9.62 15.77
N GLU A 824 38.21 -8.51 15.48
CA GLU A 824 38.62 -7.17 15.93
C GLU A 824 37.51 -6.52 16.77
N TYR A 825 37.79 -6.30 18.06
CA TYR A 825 36.84 -5.67 18.97
C TYR A 825 36.40 -4.27 18.50
N SER A 826 37.32 -3.48 17.94
CA SER A 826 37.03 -2.13 17.42
C SER A 826 36.08 -2.11 16.23
N GLU A 827 35.92 -3.24 15.52
CA GLU A 827 35.04 -3.37 14.36
C GLU A 827 33.72 -4.07 14.69
N LEU A 828 33.57 -4.63 15.89
CA LEU A 828 32.38 -5.37 16.28
C LEU A 828 31.26 -4.42 16.74
N ASN A 829 30.54 -3.88 15.76
CA ASN A 829 29.44 -2.96 15.98
C ASN A 829 28.23 -3.30 15.13
N PHE A 830 27.03 -3.22 15.73
CA PHE A 830 25.75 -3.50 15.08
C PHE A 830 25.55 -2.79 13.73
N GLY A 831 25.86 -1.50 13.64
CA GLY A 831 25.74 -0.72 12.41
C GLY A 831 26.69 -1.20 11.31
N LEU A 832 27.93 -1.56 11.67
CA LEU A 832 28.90 -2.10 10.72
C LEU A 832 28.53 -3.51 10.24
N ILE A 833 27.89 -4.33 11.10
CA ILE A 833 27.36 -5.64 10.72
C ILE A 833 26.26 -5.48 9.68
N CYS A 834 25.30 -4.60 9.93
CA CYS A 834 24.23 -4.32 8.99
C CYS A 834 24.75 -3.74 7.66
N LYS A 835 25.72 -2.81 7.72
CA LYS A 835 26.40 -2.31 6.53
C LYS A 835 27.01 -3.44 5.71
N TRP A 836 27.74 -4.35 6.36
CA TRP A 836 28.34 -5.51 5.71
C TRP A 836 27.30 -6.45 5.05
N LEU A 837 26.15 -6.68 5.71
CA LEU A 837 25.07 -7.48 5.14
C LEU A 837 24.50 -6.85 3.87
N VAL A 838 24.24 -5.54 3.87
CA VAL A 838 23.69 -4.84 2.71
C VAL A 838 24.72 -4.71 1.59
N GLU A 839 26.00 -4.49 1.90
CA GLU A 839 27.08 -4.49 0.90
C GLU A 839 27.18 -5.84 0.17
N LYS A 840 26.90 -6.96 0.86
CA LYS A 840 26.92 -8.31 0.28
C LYS A 840 25.65 -8.66 -0.52
N ASN A 841 24.49 -8.14 -0.13
CA ASN A 841 23.18 -8.58 -0.66
C ASN A 841 22.43 -7.50 -1.46
N GLY A 842 22.96 -6.28 -1.55
CA GLY A 842 22.30 -5.14 -2.16
C GLY A 842 21.28 -4.46 -1.24
N ARG A 843 20.80 -3.28 -1.65
CA ARG A 843 19.80 -2.48 -0.90
C ARG A 843 18.49 -3.25 -0.77
N MET A 844 17.84 -3.15 0.40
CA MET A 844 16.56 -3.81 0.68
C MET A 844 15.71 -3.03 1.68
N THR A 845 14.46 -3.45 1.90
CA THR A 845 13.59 -2.86 2.93
C THR A 845 14.15 -3.11 4.33
N ILE A 846 13.81 -2.29 5.32
CA ILE A 846 14.28 -2.45 6.71
C ILE A 846 13.81 -3.78 7.31
N GLN A 847 12.63 -4.22 6.89
CA GLN A 847 12.04 -5.48 7.32
C GLN A 847 12.80 -6.68 6.71
N ASN A 848 13.18 -6.60 5.43
CA ASN A 848 14.00 -7.63 4.80
C ASN A 848 15.42 -7.65 5.36
N LEU A 849 16.01 -6.49 5.68
CA LEU A 849 17.30 -6.42 6.35
C LEU A 849 17.24 -7.07 7.74
N THR A 850 16.12 -6.91 8.45
CA THR A 850 15.90 -7.55 9.75
C THR A 850 15.77 -9.06 9.64
N LEU A 851 15.00 -9.54 8.67
CA LEU A 851 14.93 -10.96 8.37
C LEU A 851 16.32 -11.50 8.01
N LEU A 852 17.05 -10.84 7.11
CA LEU A 852 18.40 -11.25 6.72
C LEU A 852 19.38 -11.27 7.90
N PHE A 853 19.35 -10.26 8.77
CA PHE A 853 20.21 -10.20 9.96
C PHE A 853 19.89 -11.37 10.90
N ASN A 854 18.61 -11.58 11.18
CA ASN A 854 18.14 -12.65 12.06
C ASN A 854 18.44 -14.03 11.49
N ASP A 855 18.20 -14.24 10.19
CA ASP A 855 18.47 -15.50 9.50
C ASP A 855 19.98 -15.77 9.39
N THR A 856 20.81 -14.76 9.14
CA THR A 856 22.27 -14.96 8.98
C THR A 856 22.92 -15.41 10.28
N PHE A 857 22.45 -14.92 11.42
CA PHE A 857 23.07 -15.17 12.72
C PHE A 857 22.20 -16.01 13.66
N SER A 858 21.04 -16.49 13.23
CA SER A 858 20.02 -17.12 14.08
C SER A 858 19.69 -16.26 15.33
N THR A 859 19.37 -14.98 15.10
CA THR A 859 19.05 -14.00 16.16
C THR A 859 17.58 -13.58 16.12
N ARG A 860 17.15 -12.76 17.08
CA ARG A 860 15.76 -12.31 17.26
C ARG A 860 15.70 -10.79 17.49
N VAL A 861 16.51 -10.04 16.73
CA VAL A 861 16.54 -8.58 16.84
C VAL A 861 15.28 -7.99 16.21
N LEU A 862 14.69 -7.01 16.91
CA LEU A 862 13.50 -6.28 16.45
C LEU A 862 13.84 -5.33 15.29
N VAL A 863 12.87 -5.11 14.41
CA VAL A 863 13.00 -4.23 13.23
C VAL A 863 13.43 -2.82 13.64
N SER A 864 12.84 -2.29 14.71
CA SER A 864 13.16 -0.95 15.17
C SER A 864 14.56 -0.80 15.72
N LYS A 865 15.13 -1.85 16.30
CA LYS A 865 16.53 -1.84 16.70
C LYS A 865 17.46 -1.73 15.49
N ILE A 866 17.12 -2.39 14.38
CA ILE A 866 17.88 -2.27 13.13
C ILE A 866 17.67 -0.90 12.51
N ALA A 867 16.42 -0.42 12.45
CA ALA A 867 16.08 0.92 11.98
C ALA A 867 16.86 2.00 12.75
N GLU A 868 16.97 1.81 14.07
CA GLU A 868 17.71 2.68 14.98
C GLU A 868 19.18 2.78 14.58
N LYS A 869 19.83 1.63 14.39
CA LYS A 869 21.24 1.63 14.00
C LYS A 869 21.43 2.15 12.58
N MET A 870 20.55 1.81 11.63
CA MET A 870 20.66 2.29 10.25
C MET A 870 20.61 3.80 10.15
N LYS A 871 19.74 4.46 10.90
CA LYS A 871 19.72 5.92 10.90
C LYS A 871 20.83 6.54 11.75
N ALA A 872 21.17 6.01 12.93
CA ALA A 872 22.25 6.56 13.77
C ALA A 872 23.61 6.59 13.06
N TYR A 873 23.89 5.59 12.21
CA TYR A 873 25.12 5.53 11.42
C TYR A 873 25.04 6.28 10.08
N GLY A 874 23.92 6.97 9.79
CA GLY A 874 23.71 7.66 8.51
C GLY A 874 23.61 6.72 7.30
N LEU A 875 23.22 5.46 7.54
CA LEU A 875 23.22 4.38 6.55
C LEU A 875 21.87 4.22 5.83
N TRP A 876 20.79 4.80 6.36
CA TRP A 876 19.43 4.60 5.84
C TRP A 876 19.30 4.84 4.33
N GLU A 877 19.57 6.06 3.87
CA GLU A 877 19.42 6.45 2.46
C GLU A 877 20.33 5.67 1.50
N THR A 878 21.44 5.16 2.02
CA THR A 878 22.44 4.44 1.23
C THR A 878 22.06 2.96 1.09
N PHE A 879 21.47 2.37 2.13
CA PHE A 879 21.39 0.92 2.28
C PHE A 879 19.95 0.38 2.38
N VAL A 880 18.97 1.21 2.73
CA VAL A 880 17.55 0.84 2.87
C VAL A 880 16.77 1.37 1.67
N THR A 881 15.80 0.60 1.14
CA THR A 881 14.93 1.03 0.03
C THR A 881 13.68 1.77 0.49
N ASP A 882 13.26 1.52 1.73
CA ASP A 882 12.10 2.20 2.31
C ASP A 882 12.41 3.68 2.50
N SER A 883 11.43 4.53 2.16
CA SER A 883 11.48 5.91 2.60
C SER A 883 11.45 5.92 4.12
N PHE A 884 12.41 6.60 4.75
CA PHE A 884 12.38 6.77 6.20
C PHE A 884 11.07 7.41 6.66
N GLU A 885 10.47 8.26 5.83
CA GLU A 885 9.22 8.94 6.10
C GLU A 885 8.04 7.97 6.14
N GLU A 886 7.95 7.09 5.13
CA GLU A 886 6.91 6.06 5.06
C GLU A 886 7.03 5.06 6.22
N TYR A 887 8.26 4.76 6.65
CA TYR A 887 8.50 3.97 7.86
C TYR A 887 7.95 4.64 9.13
N ILE A 888 8.20 5.95 9.31
CA ILE A 888 7.68 6.70 10.46
C ILE A 888 6.15 6.82 10.41
N ASP A 889 5.59 7.14 9.25
CA ASP A 889 4.14 7.29 9.10
C ASP A 889 3.42 5.96 9.40
N ASN A 890 3.98 4.83 8.96
CA ASN A 890 3.46 3.50 9.31
C ASN A 890 3.58 3.19 10.81
N LEU A 891 4.64 3.65 11.49
CA LEU A 891 4.76 3.48 12.95
C LEU A 891 3.73 4.31 13.70
N VAL A 892 3.46 5.56 13.29
CA VAL A 892 2.43 6.41 13.92
C VAL A 892 1.05 5.77 13.77
N VAL A 893 0.74 5.20 12.61
CA VAL A 893 -0.56 4.55 12.33
C VAL A 893 -0.73 3.22 13.07
N ASN A 894 0.35 2.46 13.28
CA ASN A 894 0.30 1.13 13.92
C ASN A 894 0.51 1.17 15.43
N THR A 895 1.04 2.27 15.97
CA THR A 895 1.06 2.46 17.42
C THR A 895 -0.38 2.74 17.81
N ASP A 896 -0.97 1.92 18.71
CA ASP A 896 -2.20 2.22 19.43
C ASP A 896 -1.95 3.46 20.32
N LEU A 897 -1.67 4.61 19.69
CA LEU A 897 -1.79 5.90 20.32
C LEU A 897 -3.30 6.02 20.55
N GLU A 898 -3.73 5.64 21.76
CA GLU A 898 -4.91 6.21 22.39
C GLU A 898 -4.65 7.71 22.49
N LEU A 899 -4.69 8.40 21.34
CA LEU A 899 -4.84 9.83 21.26
C LEU A 899 -6.26 10.03 21.80
N ASP A 900 -6.36 10.20 23.12
CA ASP A 900 -7.51 10.83 23.72
C ASP A 900 -7.88 12.01 22.80
N ASP A 901 -9.16 12.15 22.45
CA ASP A 901 -9.70 13.17 21.53
C ASP A 901 -9.35 14.64 21.92
N ASN A 902 -8.59 14.82 22.99
CA ASN A 902 -8.00 16.06 23.44
C ASN A 902 -6.58 16.23 22.88
N ASP A 903 -6.43 16.96 21.77
CA ASP A 903 -5.13 17.52 21.34
C ASP A 903 -4.46 18.18 22.58
N LEU A 904 -3.20 17.83 22.88
CA LEU A 904 -2.41 18.19 24.08
C LEU A 904 -2.52 19.65 24.56
N PHE A 905 -3.03 20.53 23.72
CA PHE A 905 -3.03 21.99 23.87
C PHE A 905 -4.43 22.61 23.70
N GLN A 906 -5.52 21.85 23.86
CA GLN A 906 -6.88 22.44 23.86
C GLN A 906 -7.14 23.42 25.02
N GLU A 907 -6.24 23.50 26.02
CA GLU A 907 -6.33 24.46 27.12
C GLU A 907 -5.15 25.45 27.15
N GLU A 908 -5.04 26.34 26.16
CA GLU A 908 -4.31 27.62 26.32
C GLU A 908 -5.17 28.81 25.85
N PHE A 909 -6.45 28.82 26.25
CA PHE A 909 -7.24 30.06 26.36
C PHE A 909 -8.26 29.92 27.50
N PHE A 910 -7.81 30.17 28.73
CA PHE A 910 -8.48 31.01 29.72
C PHE A 910 -7.48 31.60 30.71
#